data_AF-A0A0A1UAS8-F1
#
_entry.id   AF-A0A0A1UAS8-F1
#
_cell.length_a   1.000
_cell.length_b   1.000
_cell.length_c   1.000
_cell.angle_alpha   90.00
_cell.angle_beta   90.00
_cell.angle_gamma   90.00
#
_symmetry.space_group_name_H-M   'P 1'
#
loop_
_entity.id
_entity.type
_entity.pdbx_description
1 polymer ?
#
loop_
_entity_poly.entity_id
_entity_poly.type
_entity_poly.pdbx_seq_one_letter_code
_entity_poly.pdbx_strand_id
1 'polypeptide(L)'
;MAASLTVFYLQIVSKYFTSADDFVNAVLINKKFSSVLDRFRYNPIPVRSKKLFPYMETQHIYMRYEEVIPSIKRVVIWYEVTFNETQTLFSELTTTFKHIKATFSDVQMLGITQFTDIPNTVTIYGSKVLNNFKIDSVSLPSHITKLDRDAFSGNTNLTTVELTENITEIPVGCFQFCENLLSLNIPSSVLIIDSSAFEKCGITALTLPNTVKCIESFLFGQCDNLVEVKISQSIISLAHYTFSECTKLSSVILPDNLLYIGTDAFSNCSSLKELHIPKSVLYVDYGAFMNCVNIKELVFSKNCTLKQSTFIMCTSLTKLIVPTLNGRVKHLISYEEVDIFKKFYDDFCCETDEDNCLNDNGEFNDKKRFTKLVSSNQKLVNSENYYVPDNYHEVYKYTFSLNSTFKVIDFGNNIMKLENGICDNSNNLQEVFMSPLVLQLPEMAFNGCKQLKQIVNMENVTQIGNLCFNDCSSLRSLIVNNNAKMGVGCVVNCVSLTRLDIPNTNKIVNFQVGLNERPIIEKFGYKCFKIEANLNKDGADVVKTILSLPDDVYLTVNGSYPKVHSLTVFSPIKKIKGSFFKNVSGEVDLGSVQEMGSCCLNNAITSITLPTTLTKIRRNVFEKCNNLQHVDLCGKSSFFGCVSVIEQKRLEKCGVTCDNVIFGSDEWNQFKCISKEFKTLDLNNKSKWWGAATYFEMPNNIVTIEKDCFSNYNLLTQIILSDTLEEIKESAFESCYSLESIKFPKSLKRIGELAFYRCVKLKEVIIPSNVTQIGDFAFNECFQIQRAVIPNITINNTSVFNWCTLLSKVKFINNDETTCKLFNKTFAFCLSLKTILIPESVEKIQENSFEEMTSLVNIEIPENVVLIENRAFLNCISLSKITFGKSVESLGGFCFENCVSLREIELPQSITSIQSCCFKNCSNLKRVIFDADVPKCSYNTFEECISLSEFYISKKRVTEITLPVTCAINEMLRKNGIQSKNVVFVKTDVEVYLRIDYENGKKIGRLPENVVEIGNNCFRGCKNVDVIEIHKNVKCVGRFAFYNSIDINNVLFMDPTTTTINSRAFK
;
A
#
# COMPACT_ATOMS: atom_id res chain seq x y z
N MET A 1 48.10 -27.98 0.40
CA MET A 1 48.02 -28.25 -1.06
C MET A 1 46.93 -27.37 -1.63
N ALA A 2 47.24 -26.46 -2.56
CA ALA A 2 46.18 -25.75 -3.28
C ALA A 2 45.59 -26.69 -4.34
N ALA A 3 44.31 -27.04 -4.22
CA ALA A 3 43.63 -27.77 -5.28
C ALA A 3 43.54 -26.86 -6.50
N SER A 4 44.34 -27.12 -7.54
CA SER A 4 44.25 -26.35 -8.79
C SER A 4 42.81 -26.44 -9.29
N LEU A 5 42.18 -25.34 -9.69
CA LEU A 5 40.82 -25.37 -10.24
C LEU A 5 40.79 -26.38 -11.40
N THR A 6 40.14 -27.51 -11.17
CA THR A 6 40.08 -28.60 -12.14
C THR A 6 38.97 -28.31 -13.12
N VAL A 7 39.00 -29.00 -14.26
CA VAL A 7 37.91 -28.92 -15.24
C VAL A 7 36.58 -29.39 -14.62
N PHE A 8 36.61 -30.21 -13.55
CA PHE A 8 35.43 -30.63 -12.79
C PHE A 8 34.90 -29.54 -11.85
N TYR A 9 35.76 -28.81 -11.14
CA TYR A 9 35.30 -27.69 -10.31
C TYR A 9 34.67 -26.59 -11.18
N LEU A 10 35.26 -26.25 -12.33
CA LEU A 10 34.66 -25.28 -13.26
C LEU A 10 33.28 -25.73 -13.83
N GLN A 11 32.94 -27.02 -13.78
CA GLN A 11 31.62 -27.50 -14.21
C GLN A 11 30.50 -27.23 -13.20
N ILE A 12 30.76 -27.45 -11.91
CA ILE A 12 29.77 -27.28 -10.83
C ILE A 12 29.22 -25.84 -10.81
N VAL A 13 30.14 -24.91 -11.05
CA VAL A 13 30.10 -23.51 -10.62
C VAL A 13 29.51 -22.57 -11.66
N SER A 14 29.77 -22.89 -12.91
CA SER A 14 29.24 -22.29 -14.13
C SER A 14 27.78 -21.80 -14.08
N LYS A 15 26.89 -22.37 -13.26
CA LYS A 15 25.48 -21.93 -13.14
C LYS A 15 25.22 -20.74 -12.17
N TYR A 16 26.22 -20.14 -11.51
CA TYR A 16 26.08 -18.78 -10.95
C TYR A 16 26.63 -17.69 -11.91
N PHE A 17 26.97 -18.03 -13.17
CA PHE A 17 27.29 -17.05 -14.23
C PHE A 17 25.98 -16.44 -14.80
N THR A 18 26.03 -15.28 -15.47
CA THR A 18 24.81 -14.58 -15.94
C THR A 18 24.81 -14.24 -17.43
N SER A 19 25.92 -14.42 -18.14
CA SER A 19 26.03 -14.16 -19.58
C SER A 19 26.72 -15.31 -20.30
N ALA A 20 26.42 -15.45 -21.60
CA ALA A 20 27.16 -16.37 -22.48
C ALA A 20 28.66 -16.04 -22.53
N ASP A 21 29.00 -14.75 -22.41
CA ASP A 21 30.36 -14.23 -22.53
C ASP A 21 31.23 -14.61 -21.32
N ASP A 22 30.64 -14.83 -20.13
CA ASP A 22 31.36 -15.38 -18.96
C ASP A 22 32.06 -16.72 -19.30
N PHE A 23 31.38 -17.58 -20.06
CA PHE A 23 31.92 -18.88 -20.49
C PHE A 23 32.97 -18.74 -21.57
N VAL A 24 32.68 -17.93 -22.60
CA VAL A 24 33.63 -17.70 -23.70
C VAL A 24 34.95 -17.17 -23.13
N ASN A 25 34.88 -16.19 -22.23
CA ASN A 25 36.05 -15.62 -21.56
C ASN A 25 36.77 -16.69 -20.70
N ALA A 26 36.07 -17.41 -19.82
CA ALA A 26 36.67 -18.44 -18.96
C ALA A 26 37.39 -19.56 -19.73
N VAL A 27 36.98 -19.81 -20.98
CA VAL A 27 37.49 -20.87 -21.86
C VAL A 27 38.62 -20.39 -22.76
N LEU A 28 38.53 -19.16 -23.28
CA LEU A 28 39.60 -18.53 -24.07
C LEU A 28 40.81 -18.17 -23.21
N ILE A 29 40.61 -17.70 -21.97
CA ILE A 29 41.68 -17.26 -21.07
C ILE A 29 42.57 -18.43 -20.62
N ASN A 30 42.06 -19.67 -20.55
CA ASN A 30 42.87 -20.81 -20.12
C ASN A 30 42.59 -22.09 -20.93
N LYS A 31 43.57 -22.51 -21.73
CA LYS A 31 43.52 -23.71 -22.58
C LYS A 31 43.26 -25.01 -21.80
N LYS A 32 43.49 -25.07 -20.48
CA LYS A 32 43.07 -26.18 -19.59
C LYS A 32 41.55 -26.39 -19.61
N PHE A 33 40.79 -25.32 -19.83
CA PHE A 33 39.32 -25.29 -19.86
C PHE A 33 38.74 -25.22 -21.28
N SER A 34 39.57 -25.27 -22.33
CA SER A 34 39.11 -25.41 -23.73
C SER A 34 38.05 -26.51 -23.89
N SER A 35 38.26 -27.65 -23.23
CA SER A 35 37.35 -28.80 -23.19
C SER A 35 36.36 -28.83 -22.02
N VAL A 36 36.09 -27.71 -21.33
CA VAL A 36 35.03 -27.66 -20.30
C VAL A 36 33.64 -27.61 -20.95
N LEU A 37 33.48 -26.83 -22.03
CA LEU A 37 32.27 -26.74 -22.83
C LEU A 37 31.89 -28.11 -23.43
N ASP A 38 32.90 -28.91 -23.77
CA ASP A 38 32.74 -30.26 -24.33
C ASP A 38 32.21 -31.29 -23.32
N ARG A 39 32.29 -30.97 -22.03
CA ARG A 39 31.81 -31.81 -20.93
C ARG A 39 30.44 -31.38 -20.40
N PHE A 40 29.93 -30.21 -20.80
CA PHE A 40 28.59 -29.77 -20.42
C PHE A 40 27.51 -30.54 -21.17
N ARG A 41 26.88 -31.48 -20.47
CA ARG A 41 25.69 -32.21 -20.96
C ARG A 41 24.40 -31.40 -20.76
N TYR A 42 24.45 -30.26 -20.09
CA TYR A 42 23.36 -29.29 -19.93
C TYR A 42 23.86 -27.84 -19.96
N ASN A 43 23.01 -26.86 -20.28
CA ASN A 43 23.36 -25.44 -20.15
C ASN A 43 23.18 -24.98 -18.69
N PRO A 44 24.25 -24.48 -18.04
CA PRO A 44 24.18 -23.91 -16.71
C PRO A 44 23.51 -22.51 -16.65
N ILE A 45 23.30 -21.86 -17.81
CA ILE A 45 22.75 -20.49 -17.95
C ILE A 45 21.83 -20.38 -19.17
N PRO A 46 20.98 -19.35 -19.29
CA PRO A 46 20.18 -19.09 -20.50
C PRO A 46 21.00 -19.03 -21.78
N VAL A 47 20.60 -19.78 -22.82
CA VAL A 47 21.27 -19.80 -24.14
C VAL A 47 20.29 -20.05 -25.29
N ARG A 48 20.53 -19.39 -26.44
CA ARG A 48 19.72 -19.53 -27.67
C ARG A 48 20.26 -20.53 -28.70
N SER A 49 21.40 -21.19 -28.45
CA SER A 49 21.94 -22.21 -29.36
C SER A 49 23.00 -23.10 -28.69
N LYS A 50 23.30 -24.25 -29.30
CA LYS A 50 24.39 -25.13 -28.85
C LYS A 50 25.80 -24.56 -29.06
N LYS A 51 25.98 -23.38 -29.68
CA LYS A 51 27.31 -22.82 -30.01
C LYS A 51 28.24 -22.70 -28.79
N LEU A 52 27.68 -22.45 -27.60
CA LEU A 52 28.43 -22.34 -26.35
C LEU A 52 28.59 -23.68 -25.62
N PHE A 53 27.64 -24.60 -25.77
CA PHE A 53 27.64 -25.92 -25.13
C PHE A 53 27.43 -27.01 -26.21
N PRO A 54 28.44 -27.28 -27.06
CA PRO A 54 28.25 -28.09 -28.27
C PRO A 54 27.76 -29.51 -28.00
N TYR A 55 28.17 -30.09 -26.87
CA TYR A 55 27.82 -31.46 -26.44
C TYR A 55 26.68 -31.50 -25.42
N MET A 56 25.91 -30.41 -25.28
CA MET A 56 24.70 -30.40 -24.48
C MET A 56 23.67 -31.43 -24.97
N GLU A 57 23.11 -32.20 -24.06
CA GLU A 57 22.08 -33.22 -24.28
C GLU A 57 20.76 -32.86 -23.61
N THR A 58 20.79 -31.98 -22.59
CA THR A 58 19.65 -31.57 -21.77
C THR A 58 19.59 -30.04 -21.62
N GLN A 59 18.58 -29.35 -22.17
CA GLN A 59 18.47 -27.90 -22.02
C GLN A 59 17.76 -27.50 -20.72
N HIS A 60 18.43 -26.77 -19.83
CA HIS A 60 17.77 -26.05 -18.74
C HIS A 60 17.08 -24.79 -19.29
N ILE A 61 15.85 -24.53 -18.86
CA ILE A 61 15.04 -23.39 -19.27
C ILE A 61 14.64 -22.64 -18.00
N TYR A 62 15.12 -21.40 -17.86
CA TYR A 62 15.02 -20.59 -16.64
C TYR A 62 13.88 -19.57 -16.72
N MET A 63 13.50 -19.15 -17.92
CA MET A 63 12.41 -18.19 -18.18
C MET A 63 11.44 -18.72 -19.24
N ARG A 64 10.14 -18.44 -19.09
CA ARG A 64 9.05 -18.97 -19.95
C ARG A 64 9.10 -18.50 -21.41
N TYR A 65 9.96 -17.53 -21.75
CA TYR A 65 10.19 -17.01 -23.10
C TYR A 65 11.50 -17.50 -23.74
N GLU A 66 12.23 -18.40 -23.10
CA GLU A 66 13.40 -19.05 -23.72
C GLU A 66 12.96 -20.16 -24.69
N GLU A 67 13.46 -20.11 -25.92
CA GLU A 67 13.17 -21.10 -26.96
C GLU A 67 13.93 -22.43 -26.71
N VAL A 68 13.26 -23.56 -26.99
CA VAL A 68 13.94 -24.86 -27.06
C VAL A 68 14.80 -24.92 -28.32
N ILE A 69 16.08 -25.22 -28.14
CA ILE A 69 17.03 -25.39 -29.24
C ILE A 69 16.66 -26.68 -30.00
N PRO A 70 16.26 -26.65 -31.28
CA PRO A 70 15.59 -27.79 -31.95
C PRO A 70 16.38 -29.11 -32.03
N SER A 71 17.70 -29.07 -31.81
CA SER A 71 18.60 -30.22 -31.82
C SER A 71 18.76 -30.92 -30.46
N ILE A 72 17.96 -30.56 -29.45
CA ILE A 72 18.00 -31.14 -28.10
C ILE A 72 16.68 -31.86 -27.79
N LYS A 73 16.78 -33.03 -27.13
CA LYS A 73 15.66 -33.92 -26.84
C LYS A 73 15.34 -34.15 -25.36
N ARG A 74 16.11 -33.57 -24.45
CA ARG A 74 15.85 -33.58 -23.00
C ARG A 74 15.81 -32.14 -22.50
N VAL A 75 14.93 -31.78 -21.58
CA VAL A 75 14.88 -30.40 -21.03
C VAL A 75 14.56 -30.39 -19.52
N VAL A 76 15.00 -29.36 -18.80
CA VAL A 76 14.72 -29.16 -17.36
C VAL A 76 14.16 -27.76 -17.14
N ILE A 77 12.95 -27.66 -16.58
CA ILE A 77 12.23 -26.39 -16.41
C ILE A 77 12.42 -25.88 -14.98
N TRP A 78 12.96 -24.67 -14.86
CA TRP A 78 13.27 -24.00 -13.58
C TRP A 78 12.31 -22.85 -13.23
N TYR A 79 11.43 -22.43 -14.14
CA TYR A 79 10.31 -21.54 -13.82
C TYR A 79 9.09 -22.33 -13.30
N GLU A 80 8.14 -21.64 -12.66
CA GLU A 80 6.91 -22.23 -12.13
C GLU A 80 5.97 -22.70 -13.26
N VAL A 81 5.47 -23.94 -13.15
CA VAL A 81 4.50 -24.55 -14.08
C VAL A 81 3.33 -25.19 -13.33
N THR A 82 2.14 -25.23 -13.93
CA THR A 82 1.00 -26.00 -13.36
C THR A 82 1.18 -27.50 -13.57
N PHE A 83 0.42 -28.33 -12.85
CA PHE A 83 0.52 -29.78 -13.02
C PHE A 83 0.03 -30.26 -14.40
N ASN A 84 -1.02 -29.67 -14.96
CA ASN A 84 -1.46 -29.91 -16.35
C ASN A 84 -0.40 -29.48 -17.37
N GLU A 85 0.28 -28.34 -17.15
CA GLU A 85 1.40 -27.94 -18.01
C GLU A 85 2.49 -29.02 -18.05
N THR A 86 2.70 -29.81 -16.98
CA THR A 86 3.68 -30.91 -17.03
C THR A 86 3.32 -32.09 -17.93
N GLN A 87 2.05 -32.19 -18.35
CA GLN A 87 1.55 -33.26 -19.24
C GLN A 87 1.57 -32.85 -20.72
N THR A 88 1.61 -31.55 -21.00
CA THR A 88 1.41 -30.96 -22.34
C THR A 88 2.62 -30.16 -22.82
N LEU A 89 3.30 -29.45 -21.92
CA LEU A 89 4.47 -28.65 -22.25
C LEU A 89 5.65 -29.57 -22.56
N PHE A 90 6.14 -29.52 -23.80
CA PHE A 90 7.29 -30.32 -24.26
C PHE A 90 7.07 -31.84 -24.18
N SER A 91 5.84 -32.32 -24.48
CA SER A 91 5.49 -33.76 -24.56
C SER A 91 6.42 -34.59 -25.44
N GLU A 92 6.87 -34.02 -26.56
CA GLU A 92 7.78 -34.65 -27.54
C GLU A 92 9.26 -34.74 -27.07
N LEU A 93 9.55 -34.31 -25.84
CA LEU A 93 10.89 -34.21 -25.25
C LEU A 93 10.92 -34.88 -23.87
N THR A 94 12.09 -35.39 -23.47
CA THR A 94 12.31 -35.93 -22.11
C THR A 94 12.43 -34.79 -21.10
N THR A 95 11.31 -34.38 -20.53
CA THR A 95 11.21 -33.18 -19.68
C THR A 95 11.30 -33.48 -18.19
N THR A 96 11.83 -32.54 -17.40
CA THR A 96 11.82 -32.60 -15.92
C THR A 96 11.54 -31.21 -15.35
N PHE A 97 10.51 -31.07 -14.54
CA PHE A 97 10.11 -29.79 -13.95
C PHE A 97 10.65 -29.66 -12.50
N LYS A 98 11.00 -28.44 -12.06
CA LYS A 98 11.55 -28.20 -10.71
C LYS A 98 10.61 -27.51 -9.74
N HIS A 99 9.68 -26.70 -10.25
CA HIS A 99 8.69 -25.97 -9.45
C HIS A 99 7.30 -26.23 -10.03
N ILE A 100 6.73 -27.37 -9.63
CA ILE A 100 5.41 -27.82 -10.08
C ILE A 100 4.36 -27.36 -9.06
N LYS A 101 3.26 -26.83 -9.58
CA LYS A 101 2.16 -26.24 -8.81
C LYS A 101 0.85 -26.96 -9.12
N ALA A 102 0.18 -27.47 -8.09
CA ALA A 102 -1.19 -27.96 -8.24
C ALA A 102 -2.15 -26.77 -8.11
N THR A 103 -2.98 -26.55 -9.13
CA THR A 103 -4.06 -25.57 -9.12
C THR A 103 -5.42 -26.27 -8.96
N PHE A 104 -6.44 -25.53 -8.54
CA PHE A 104 -7.82 -26.02 -8.50
C PHE A 104 -8.27 -26.64 -9.84
N SER A 105 -7.89 -26.04 -10.96
CA SER A 105 -8.21 -26.55 -12.31
C SER A 105 -7.51 -27.87 -12.62
N ASP A 106 -6.26 -28.08 -12.17
CA ASP A 106 -5.57 -29.36 -12.34
C ASP A 106 -6.30 -30.48 -11.58
N VAL A 107 -6.71 -30.20 -10.33
CA VAL A 107 -7.47 -31.14 -9.48
C VAL A 107 -8.80 -31.53 -10.13
N GLN A 108 -9.58 -30.56 -10.60
CA GLN A 108 -10.86 -30.81 -11.27
C GLN A 108 -10.70 -31.59 -12.57
N MET A 109 -9.79 -31.18 -13.45
CA MET A 109 -9.61 -31.78 -14.78
C MET A 109 -9.15 -33.24 -14.72
N LEU A 110 -8.37 -33.59 -13.69
CA LEU A 110 -7.80 -34.93 -13.51
C LEU A 110 -8.63 -35.84 -12.60
N GLY A 111 -9.76 -35.36 -12.05
CA GLY A 111 -10.63 -36.15 -11.18
C GLY A 111 -9.97 -36.55 -9.85
N ILE A 112 -9.03 -35.75 -9.36
CA ILE A 112 -8.32 -35.99 -8.09
C ILE A 112 -9.33 -35.76 -6.95
N THR A 113 -9.66 -36.82 -6.19
CA THR A 113 -10.73 -36.77 -5.15
C THR A 113 -10.24 -37.02 -3.73
N GLN A 114 -9.05 -37.59 -3.52
CA GLN A 114 -8.41 -37.67 -2.21
C GLN A 114 -7.13 -36.83 -2.17
N PHE A 115 -6.81 -36.26 -1.00
CA PHE A 115 -5.59 -35.46 -0.80
C PHE A 115 -4.31 -36.25 -1.12
N THR A 116 -4.32 -37.56 -0.83
CA THR A 116 -3.25 -38.52 -1.13
C THR A 116 -2.95 -38.68 -2.62
N ASP A 117 -3.89 -38.29 -3.48
CA ASP A 117 -3.79 -38.45 -4.92
C ASP A 117 -3.10 -37.24 -5.58
N ILE A 118 -2.84 -36.16 -4.83
CA ILE A 118 -2.01 -35.04 -5.27
C ILE A 118 -0.56 -35.55 -5.42
N PRO A 119 0.04 -35.55 -6.63
CA PRO A 119 1.31 -36.25 -6.83
C PRO A 119 2.47 -35.64 -6.06
N ASN A 120 3.31 -36.48 -5.45
CA ASN A 120 4.53 -36.10 -4.69
C ASN A 120 5.60 -35.33 -5.50
N THR A 121 5.35 -35.04 -6.78
CA THR A 121 6.16 -34.16 -7.63
C THR A 121 5.73 -32.69 -7.52
N VAL A 122 4.52 -32.42 -7.05
CA VAL A 122 4.02 -31.07 -6.74
C VAL A 122 4.84 -30.49 -5.59
N THR A 123 5.26 -29.24 -5.72
CA THR A 123 6.04 -28.50 -4.70
C THR A 123 5.31 -27.27 -4.16
N ILE A 124 4.26 -26.83 -4.85
CA ILE A 124 3.51 -25.60 -4.56
C ILE A 124 2.02 -25.92 -4.57
N TYR A 125 1.29 -25.51 -3.53
CA TYR A 125 -0.17 -25.57 -3.51
C TYR A 125 -0.75 -24.21 -3.95
N GLY A 126 -1.38 -24.23 -5.11
CA GLY A 126 -1.99 -23.07 -5.76
C GLY A 126 -3.32 -22.66 -5.14
N SER A 127 -3.87 -21.55 -5.63
CA SER A 127 -5.12 -20.98 -5.12
C SER A 127 -6.29 -21.97 -5.16
N LYS A 128 -7.02 -22.04 -4.03
CA LYS A 128 -8.20 -22.89 -3.75
C LYS A 128 -8.02 -24.38 -4.00
N VAL A 129 -6.77 -24.86 -4.17
CA VAL A 129 -6.51 -26.25 -4.56
C VAL A 129 -7.06 -27.25 -3.54
N LEU A 130 -7.14 -26.90 -2.25
CA LEU A 130 -7.67 -27.78 -1.20
C LEU A 130 -9.15 -27.55 -0.80
N ASN A 131 -9.86 -26.61 -1.45
CA ASN A 131 -11.24 -26.23 -1.10
C ASN A 131 -12.24 -27.41 -1.13
N ASN A 132 -12.22 -28.21 -2.20
CA ASN A 132 -13.23 -29.27 -2.45
C ASN A 132 -12.95 -30.62 -1.75
N PHE A 133 -11.79 -30.80 -1.12
CA PHE A 133 -11.44 -32.10 -0.52
C PHE A 133 -12.09 -32.27 0.86
N LYS A 134 -12.70 -33.43 1.10
CA LYS A 134 -13.17 -33.82 2.44
C LYS A 134 -11.99 -34.37 3.25
N ILE A 135 -11.26 -33.47 3.90
CA ILE A 135 -10.12 -33.82 4.75
C ILE A 135 -10.35 -33.25 6.15
N ASP A 136 -10.38 -34.12 7.15
CA ASP A 136 -10.59 -33.70 8.54
C ASP A 136 -9.30 -33.14 9.15
N SER A 137 -8.13 -33.58 8.68
CA SER A 137 -6.81 -33.10 9.11
C SER A 137 -5.76 -33.19 8.01
N VAL A 138 -4.85 -32.21 7.95
CA VAL A 138 -3.75 -32.18 6.96
C VAL A 138 -2.41 -31.90 7.64
N SER A 139 -1.51 -32.88 7.61
CA SER A 139 -0.07 -32.65 7.84
C SER A 139 0.61 -32.56 6.49
N LEU A 140 1.25 -31.42 6.18
CA LEU A 140 1.77 -31.19 4.84
C LEU A 140 3.01 -32.08 4.57
N PRO A 141 3.22 -32.58 3.35
CA PRO A 141 4.45 -33.27 3.01
C PRO A 141 5.67 -32.35 2.99
N SER A 142 6.84 -32.84 3.42
CA SER A 142 8.08 -32.05 3.47
C SER A 142 8.63 -31.62 2.10
N HIS A 143 8.07 -32.13 0.99
CA HIS A 143 8.36 -31.67 -0.36
C HIS A 143 7.49 -30.49 -0.81
N ILE A 144 6.45 -30.10 -0.05
CA ILE A 144 5.70 -28.87 -0.27
C ILE A 144 6.43 -27.71 0.40
N THR A 145 6.58 -26.62 -0.35
CA THR A 145 7.55 -25.57 -0.04
C THR A 145 7.00 -24.15 -0.24
N LYS A 146 5.83 -23.97 -0.88
CA LYS A 146 5.09 -22.70 -0.98
C LYS A 146 3.59 -22.93 -1.04
N LEU A 147 2.84 -21.98 -0.48
CA LEU A 147 1.39 -21.83 -0.63
C LEU A 147 1.11 -20.55 -1.44
N ASP A 148 0.01 -20.54 -2.21
CA ASP A 148 -0.53 -19.34 -2.86
C ASP A 148 -1.79 -18.83 -2.15
N ARG A 149 -2.20 -17.59 -2.48
CA ARG A 149 -3.45 -16.94 -2.06
C ARG A 149 -4.63 -17.92 -2.10
N ASP A 150 -5.43 -17.96 -1.03
CA ASP A 150 -6.62 -18.81 -0.88
C ASP A 150 -6.39 -20.33 -0.95
N ALA A 151 -5.17 -20.87 -0.75
CA ALA A 151 -4.87 -22.30 -0.99
C ALA A 151 -5.79 -23.33 -0.28
N PHE A 152 -6.18 -23.07 0.97
CA PHE A 152 -7.09 -23.90 1.79
C PHE A 152 -8.49 -23.28 1.94
N SER A 153 -8.70 -22.05 1.44
CA SER A 153 -9.90 -21.25 1.68
C SER A 153 -11.19 -22.02 1.39
N GLY A 154 -12.15 -21.94 2.30
CA GLY A 154 -13.49 -22.55 2.19
C GLY A 154 -13.53 -24.05 2.43
N ASN A 155 -12.46 -24.71 2.90
CA ASN A 155 -12.55 -26.10 3.33
C ASN A 155 -13.21 -26.20 4.71
N THR A 156 -14.53 -26.38 4.72
CA THR A 156 -15.36 -26.46 5.92
C THR A 156 -15.31 -27.82 6.64
N ASN A 157 -14.57 -28.82 6.12
CA ASN A 157 -14.37 -30.11 6.82
C ASN A 157 -13.07 -30.11 7.66
N LEU A 158 -12.14 -29.22 7.33
CA LEU A 158 -10.78 -29.21 7.87
C LEU A 158 -10.76 -28.77 9.34
N THR A 159 -10.41 -29.70 10.24
CA THR A 159 -10.39 -29.47 11.70
C THR A 159 -9.01 -29.18 12.26
N THR A 160 -7.95 -29.75 11.69
CA THR A 160 -6.56 -29.48 12.12
C THR A 160 -5.57 -29.40 10.94
N VAL A 161 -4.54 -28.56 11.09
CA VAL A 161 -3.47 -28.43 10.09
C VAL A 161 -2.10 -28.36 10.76
N GLU A 162 -1.14 -29.11 10.21
CA GLU A 162 0.30 -29.00 10.50
C GLU A 162 1.03 -28.54 9.23
N LEU A 163 1.43 -27.26 9.20
CA LEU A 163 2.30 -26.75 8.13
C LEU A 163 3.72 -27.30 8.31
N THR A 164 4.40 -27.61 7.20
CA THR A 164 5.78 -28.13 7.29
C THR A 164 6.75 -27.06 7.73
N GLU A 165 7.85 -27.49 8.34
CA GLU A 165 9.04 -26.65 8.52
C GLU A 165 9.71 -26.21 7.19
N ASN A 166 9.06 -26.36 6.03
CA ASN A 166 9.44 -25.78 4.75
C ASN A 166 8.45 -24.71 4.21
N ILE A 167 7.26 -24.54 4.82
CA ILE A 167 6.33 -23.45 4.46
C ILE A 167 6.77 -22.15 5.14
N THR A 168 6.64 -21.06 4.41
CA THR A 168 7.17 -19.76 4.81
C THR A 168 6.21 -18.60 4.55
N GLU A 169 5.13 -18.82 3.80
CA GLU A 169 4.09 -17.83 3.60
C GLU A 169 2.73 -18.45 3.95
N ILE A 170 1.95 -17.74 4.77
CA ILE A 170 0.50 -17.83 4.74
C ILE A 170 0.04 -16.58 3.98
N PRO A 171 -0.18 -16.67 2.66
CA PRO A 171 -0.57 -15.54 1.84
C PRO A 171 -2.04 -15.16 2.08
N VAL A 172 -2.50 -14.11 1.39
CA VAL A 172 -3.87 -13.57 1.49
C VAL A 172 -4.91 -14.69 1.44
N GLY A 173 -5.88 -14.63 2.35
CA GLY A 173 -7.03 -15.52 2.38
C GLY A 173 -6.74 -17.02 2.57
N CYS A 174 -5.49 -17.41 2.89
CA CYS A 174 -5.03 -18.81 2.79
C CYS A 174 -5.97 -19.84 3.44
N PHE A 175 -6.52 -19.57 4.63
CA PHE A 175 -7.50 -20.41 5.34
C PHE A 175 -8.87 -19.70 5.55
N GLN A 176 -9.16 -18.64 4.78
CA GLN A 176 -10.40 -17.88 4.89
C GLN A 176 -11.62 -18.81 4.73
N PHE A 177 -12.64 -18.69 5.59
CA PHE A 177 -13.83 -19.57 5.65
C PHE A 177 -13.56 -21.04 6.04
N CYS A 178 -12.45 -21.36 6.71
CA CYS A 178 -12.25 -22.68 7.34
C CYS A 178 -13.00 -22.78 8.68
N GLU A 179 -14.33 -22.73 8.64
CA GLU A 179 -15.24 -22.55 9.79
C GLU A 179 -15.11 -23.62 10.90
N ASN A 180 -14.59 -24.81 10.58
CA ASN A 180 -14.38 -25.91 11.54
C ASN A 180 -12.90 -26.14 11.92
N LEU A 181 -11.96 -25.31 11.46
CA LEU A 181 -10.52 -25.43 11.77
C LEU A 181 -10.26 -25.07 13.23
N LEU A 182 -10.29 -26.05 14.12
CA LEU A 182 -10.17 -25.84 15.57
C LEU A 182 -8.74 -25.48 16.00
N SER A 183 -7.72 -26.05 15.33
CA SER A 183 -6.32 -25.78 15.64
C SER A 183 -5.41 -25.82 14.40
N LEU A 184 -4.39 -24.95 14.41
CA LEU A 184 -3.39 -24.83 13.36
C LEU A 184 -2.02 -24.72 14.03
N ASN A 185 -1.14 -25.69 13.77
CA ASN A 185 0.26 -25.59 14.18
C ASN A 185 1.03 -24.76 13.15
N ILE A 186 1.35 -23.51 13.52
CA ILE A 186 2.15 -22.62 12.70
C ILE A 186 3.65 -22.79 13.08
N PRO A 187 4.44 -23.54 12.27
CA PRO A 187 5.80 -23.99 12.60
C PRO A 187 6.76 -22.82 12.73
N SER A 188 7.98 -23.07 13.21
CA SER A 188 9.02 -22.05 13.51
C SER A 188 9.61 -21.35 12.28
N SER A 189 8.89 -21.47 11.15
CA SER A 189 9.26 -21.18 9.78
C SER A 189 8.22 -20.37 8.98
N VAL A 190 6.98 -20.30 9.47
CA VAL A 190 5.91 -19.56 8.80
C VAL A 190 5.93 -18.13 9.25
N LEU A 191 6.57 -17.38 8.36
CA LEU A 191 7.07 -16.07 8.64
C LEU A 191 5.95 -15.04 8.76
N ILE A 192 4.96 -15.19 7.89
CA ILE A 192 4.25 -14.06 7.31
C ILE A 192 2.81 -14.46 7.10
N ILE A 193 1.90 -13.61 7.57
CA ILE A 193 0.46 -13.83 7.46
C ILE A 193 -0.20 -12.57 6.87
N ASP A 194 -0.55 -12.67 5.59
CA ASP A 194 -1.14 -11.57 4.81
C ASP A 194 -2.68 -11.53 5.01
N SER A 195 -3.36 -10.60 4.33
CA SER A 195 -4.72 -10.12 4.61
C SER A 195 -5.77 -11.24 4.67
N SER A 196 -6.75 -11.13 5.56
CA SER A 196 -7.86 -12.10 5.74
C SER A 196 -7.46 -13.58 5.90
N ALA A 197 -6.18 -13.92 6.16
CA ALA A 197 -5.74 -15.31 6.02
C ALA A 197 -6.36 -16.33 7.00
N PHE A 198 -6.99 -15.88 8.09
CA PHE A 198 -7.81 -16.71 8.99
C PHE A 198 -9.23 -16.18 9.18
N GLU A 199 -9.71 -15.22 8.36
CA GLU A 199 -11.06 -14.65 8.51
C GLU A 199 -12.11 -15.77 8.39
N LYS A 200 -13.04 -15.83 9.35
CA LYS A 200 -14.03 -16.92 9.52
C LYS A 200 -13.44 -18.32 9.71
N CYS A 201 -12.32 -18.41 10.42
CA CYS A 201 -11.81 -19.69 10.92
C CYS A 201 -12.51 -20.15 12.20
N GLY A 202 -12.62 -21.47 12.37
CA GLY A 202 -13.12 -22.11 13.60
C GLY A 202 -12.16 -22.11 14.80
N ILE A 203 -11.02 -21.41 14.70
CA ILE A 203 -9.89 -21.58 15.61
C ILE A 203 -10.28 -21.11 17.01
N THR A 204 -10.22 -22.01 18.00
CA THR A 204 -10.69 -21.71 19.37
C THR A 204 -9.64 -21.01 20.22
N ALA A 205 -8.37 -21.36 20.02
CA ALA A 205 -7.24 -20.63 20.56
C ALA A 205 -6.05 -20.67 19.59
N LEU A 206 -5.35 -19.54 19.46
CA LEU A 206 -4.11 -19.46 18.68
C LEU A 206 -3.05 -18.70 19.46
N THR A 207 -1.88 -19.33 19.64
CA THR A 207 -0.66 -18.55 19.83
C THR A 207 -0.21 -18.13 18.44
N LEU A 208 -0.53 -16.90 18.04
CA LEU A 208 0.12 -16.33 16.86
C LEU A 208 1.61 -16.38 17.15
N PRO A 209 2.34 -17.01 16.23
CA PRO A 209 3.46 -17.75 16.71
C PRO A 209 4.63 -16.78 16.75
N ASN A 210 5.60 -17.01 17.63
CA ASN A 210 6.73 -16.11 17.83
C ASN A 210 7.73 -16.14 16.63
N THR A 211 7.20 -16.27 15.42
CA THR A 211 7.80 -15.87 14.14
C THR A 211 6.87 -15.16 13.13
N VAL A 212 5.67 -14.65 13.50
CA VAL A 212 4.83 -13.80 12.59
C VAL A 212 4.88 -12.29 12.88
N LYS A 213 5.49 -11.48 11.98
CA LYS A 213 5.70 -10.00 12.11
C LYS A 213 4.56 -9.32 11.39
N CYS A 214 3.96 -10.01 10.42
CA CYS A 214 2.94 -9.65 9.46
C CYS A 214 1.54 -10.17 9.86
N ILE A 215 0.62 -9.27 10.21
CA ILE A 215 -0.84 -9.40 10.12
C ILE A 215 -1.31 -8.25 9.22
N GLU A 216 -1.71 -8.51 7.99
CA GLU A 216 -2.40 -7.45 7.22
C GLU A 216 -3.89 -7.43 7.62
N SER A 217 -4.69 -6.51 7.04
CA SER A 217 -6.06 -6.24 7.51
C SER A 217 -6.98 -7.49 7.51
N PHE A 218 -8.01 -7.46 8.36
CA PHE A 218 -9.05 -8.50 8.52
C PHE A 218 -8.60 -9.89 8.99
N LEU A 219 -7.36 -10.10 9.45
CA LEU A 219 -6.81 -11.46 9.61
C LEU A 219 -7.67 -12.47 10.38
N PHE A 220 -8.27 -12.10 11.52
CA PHE A 220 -9.20 -12.95 12.28
C PHE A 220 -10.64 -12.43 12.23
N GLY A 221 -11.00 -11.63 11.24
CA GLY A 221 -12.35 -11.07 11.11
C GLY A 221 -13.42 -12.17 11.14
N GLN A 222 -14.49 -11.94 11.92
CA GLN A 222 -15.63 -12.85 12.09
C GLN A 222 -15.23 -14.28 12.55
N CYS A 223 -14.14 -14.42 13.33
CA CYS A 223 -13.74 -15.66 14.01
C CYS A 223 -14.54 -15.90 15.30
N ASP A 224 -15.84 -16.16 15.17
CA ASP A 224 -16.80 -16.35 16.27
C ASP A 224 -16.47 -17.46 17.28
N ASN A 225 -15.49 -18.33 16.99
CA ASN A 225 -15.06 -19.39 17.90
C ASN A 225 -13.78 -19.07 18.69
N LEU A 226 -13.07 -17.99 18.37
CA LEU A 226 -11.80 -17.62 19.00
C LEU A 226 -12.04 -17.08 20.41
N VAL A 227 -11.58 -17.81 21.43
CA VAL A 227 -11.75 -17.47 22.86
C VAL A 227 -10.50 -16.82 23.44
N GLU A 228 -9.32 -17.34 23.08
CA GLU A 228 -8.01 -16.82 23.47
C GLU A 228 -7.13 -16.64 22.23
N VAL A 229 -6.56 -15.44 22.07
CA VAL A 229 -5.47 -15.23 21.13
C VAL A 229 -4.26 -14.70 21.87
N LYS A 230 -3.19 -15.51 21.90
CA LYS A 230 -1.88 -15.06 22.33
C LYS A 230 -1.18 -14.49 21.13
N ILE A 231 -1.13 -13.18 21.08
CA ILE A 231 -0.58 -12.50 19.92
C ILE A 231 0.95 -12.57 19.95
N SER A 232 1.52 -12.73 18.75
CA SER A 232 2.95 -12.93 18.55
C SER A 232 3.72 -11.78 19.20
N GLN A 233 4.78 -12.13 19.94
CA GLN A 233 5.76 -11.16 20.40
C GLN A 233 6.68 -10.74 19.24
N SER A 234 6.12 -10.61 18.04
CA SER A 234 6.39 -9.45 17.22
C SER A 234 5.15 -8.83 16.50
N ILE A 235 4.11 -8.36 17.22
CA ILE A 235 2.86 -7.58 16.84
C ILE A 235 2.63 -6.11 17.56
N ILE A 236 3.08 -4.78 17.36
CA ILE A 236 3.15 -3.48 16.43
C ILE A 236 1.79 -2.80 16.33
N SER A 237 1.23 -2.76 15.16
CA SER A 237 0.02 -2.17 14.76
C SER A 237 -0.90 -3.25 14.22
N LEU A 238 -1.90 -3.65 14.99
CA LEU A 238 -2.95 -4.51 14.48
C LEU A 238 -3.66 -3.77 13.36
N ALA A 239 -3.50 -4.24 12.13
CA ALA A 239 -4.16 -3.66 10.97
C ALA A 239 -5.69 -3.50 11.13
N HIS A 240 -6.33 -2.82 10.18
CA HIS A 240 -7.77 -2.56 10.24
C HIS A 240 -8.54 -3.89 10.33
N TYR A 241 -9.61 -3.94 11.13
CA TYR A 241 -10.54 -5.07 11.29
C TYR A 241 -9.93 -6.38 11.83
N THR A 242 -8.70 -6.41 12.37
CA THR A 242 -7.98 -7.66 12.70
C THR A 242 -8.77 -8.70 13.52
N PHE A 243 -9.57 -8.29 14.51
CA PHE A 243 -10.49 -9.15 15.27
C PHE A 243 -11.94 -8.65 15.22
N SER A 244 -12.33 -7.91 14.19
CA SER A 244 -13.71 -7.43 14.05
C SER A 244 -14.68 -8.60 14.09
N GLU A 245 -15.71 -8.51 14.93
CA GLU A 245 -16.74 -9.53 15.16
C GLU A 245 -16.25 -10.88 15.71
N CYS A 246 -15.10 -10.92 16.40
CA CYS A 246 -14.71 -12.08 17.21
C CYS A 246 -15.55 -12.18 18.51
N THR A 247 -16.83 -12.53 18.42
CA THR A 247 -17.80 -12.33 19.53
C THR A 247 -17.45 -13.08 20.82
N LYS A 248 -16.80 -14.25 20.75
CA LYS A 248 -16.37 -15.06 21.93
C LYS A 248 -14.99 -14.69 22.48
N LEU A 249 -14.28 -13.74 21.87
CA LEU A 249 -12.93 -13.38 22.27
C LEU A 249 -12.93 -12.76 23.67
N SER A 250 -12.26 -13.45 24.59
CA SER A 250 -12.34 -13.14 26.03
C SER A 250 -10.98 -12.96 26.69
N SER A 251 -9.93 -13.53 26.10
CA SER A 251 -8.52 -13.31 26.44
C SER A 251 -7.76 -12.90 25.19
N VAL A 252 -7.20 -11.69 25.22
CA VAL A 252 -6.24 -11.24 24.21
C VAL A 252 -4.97 -10.90 24.96
N ILE A 253 -3.95 -11.76 24.83
CA ILE A 253 -2.61 -11.38 25.26
C ILE A 253 -2.07 -10.48 24.17
N LEU A 254 -2.47 -9.20 24.25
CA LEU A 254 -1.81 -8.14 23.52
C LEU A 254 -0.34 -8.20 23.88
N PRO A 255 0.54 -8.26 22.89
CA PRO A 255 1.94 -8.48 23.14
C PRO A 255 2.48 -7.19 23.72
N ASP A 256 3.45 -7.29 24.62
CA ASP A 256 4.00 -6.13 25.30
C ASP A 256 4.89 -5.29 24.38
N ASN A 257 4.75 -5.39 23.04
CA ASN A 257 5.04 -4.28 22.12
C ASN A 257 3.99 -3.88 21.02
N LEU A 258 2.69 -3.81 21.34
CA LEU A 258 1.60 -3.27 20.49
C LEU A 258 1.35 -1.74 20.56
N LEU A 259 1.48 -0.99 19.46
CA LEU A 259 1.12 0.44 19.28
C LEU A 259 -0.24 0.80 18.76
N TYR A 260 -0.60 0.23 17.62
CA TYR A 260 -1.74 0.68 16.83
C TYR A 260 -2.78 -0.40 16.95
N ILE A 261 -3.98 0.08 17.17
CA ILE A 261 -5.19 -0.72 17.18
C ILE A 261 -6.08 -0.04 16.16
N GLY A 262 -6.32 -0.77 15.07
CA GLY A 262 -6.88 -0.21 13.87
C GLY A 262 -8.35 0.10 13.90
N THR A 263 -8.77 0.66 12.76
CA THR A 263 -10.18 0.88 12.47
C THR A 263 -10.91 -0.43 12.72
N ASP A 264 -11.87 -0.41 13.64
CA ASP A 264 -12.64 -1.58 14.04
C ASP A 264 -11.84 -2.84 14.50
N ALA A 265 -10.58 -2.71 14.91
CA ALA A 265 -9.69 -3.87 15.11
C ALA A 265 -10.14 -4.85 16.21
N PHE A 266 -10.93 -4.42 17.21
CA PHE A 266 -11.66 -5.28 18.16
C PHE A 266 -13.17 -4.99 18.14
N SER A 267 -13.69 -4.37 17.08
CA SER A 267 -15.11 -4.05 16.95
C SER A 267 -15.96 -5.31 17.15
N ASN A 268 -17.06 -5.22 17.89
CA ASN A 268 -17.95 -6.33 18.23
C ASN A 268 -17.30 -7.52 18.99
N CYS A 269 -16.12 -7.36 19.62
CA CYS A 269 -15.53 -8.33 20.56
C CYS A 269 -16.30 -8.37 21.91
N SER A 270 -17.58 -8.74 21.84
CA SER A 270 -18.55 -8.55 22.94
C SER A 270 -18.27 -9.38 24.21
N SER A 271 -17.50 -10.47 24.13
CA SER A 271 -17.08 -11.27 25.30
C SER A 271 -15.84 -10.75 26.04
N LEU A 272 -15.17 -9.72 25.53
CA LEU A 272 -13.91 -9.22 26.06
C LEU A 272 -14.15 -8.41 27.35
N LYS A 273 -13.65 -8.91 28.48
CA LYS A 273 -13.92 -8.34 29.83
C LYS A 273 -12.82 -7.43 30.33
N GLU A 274 -11.58 -7.81 30.09
CA GLU A 274 -10.38 -7.10 30.48
C GLU A 274 -9.40 -7.20 29.31
N LEU A 275 -8.84 -6.06 28.93
CA LEU A 275 -7.81 -5.99 27.90
C LEU A 275 -6.64 -5.21 28.49
N HIS A 276 -5.49 -5.87 28.68
CA HIS A 276 -4.28 -5.14 29.03
C HIS A 276 -3.76 -4.44 27.79
N ILE A 277 -4.35 -3.27 27.49
CA ILE A 277 -3.71 -2.23 26.68
C ILE A 277 -2.33 -1.98 27.30
N PRO A 278 -1.23 -2.29 26.59
CA PRO A 278 0.09 -1.92 27.10
C PRO A 278 0.16 -0.41 27.36
N LYS A 279 1.11 0.05 28.18
CA LYS A 279 1.35 1.49 28.48
C LYS A 279 1.87 2.30 27.28
N SER A 280 1.61 1.80 26.10
CA SER A 280 2.41 1.97 24.92
C SER A 280 1.64 1.47 23.69
N VAL A 281 0.36 1.79 23.62
CA VAL A 281 -0.44 1.86 22.39
C VAL A 281 -0.46 3.33 21.96
N LEU A 282 0.30 3.79 20.93
CA LEU A 282 0.24 5.23 20.57
C LEU A 282 -0.91 5.79 19.74
N TYR A 283 -1.97 5.04 19.46
CA TYR A 283 -3.24 5.60 18.98
C TYR A 283 -4.22 4.44 18.85
N VAL A 284 -5.50 4.78 18.88
CA VAL A 284 -6.56 3.85 18.54
C VAL A 284 -7.45 4.49 17.48
N ASP A 285 -7.64 3.80 16.35
CA ASP A 285 -8.44 4.31 15.23
C ASP A 285 -9.94 4.25 15.52
N TYR A 286 -10.72 4.83 14.62
CA TYR A 286 -12.18 4.87 14.68
C TYR A 286 -12.77 3.47 14.92
N GLY A 287 -13.76 3.34 15.80
CA GLY A 287 -14.49 2.07 16.01
C GLY A 287 -13.70 0.94 16.67
N ALA A 288 -12.42 1.12 17.00
CA ALA A 288 -11.54 0.01 17.37
C ALA A 288 -12.01 -0.89 18.53
N PHE A 289 -12.76 -0.36 19.51
CA PHE A 289 -13.40 -1.12 20.58
C PHE A 289 -14.93 -0.99 20.56
N MET A 290 -15.52 -0.56 19.43
CA MET A 290 -16.96 -0.42 19.28
C MET A 290 -17.67 -1.72 19.64
N ASN A 291 -18.74 -1.63 20.42
CA ASN A 291 -19.57 -2.74 20.87
C ASN A 291 -18.83 -3.84 21.68
N CYS A 292 -17.69 -3.51 22.31
CA CYS A 292 -17.05 -4.34 23.35
C CYS A 292 -17.84 -4.28 24.69
N VAL A 293 -19.13 -4.65 24.66
CA VAL A 293 -20.12 -4.34 25.73
C VAL A 293 -19.72 -4.79 27.14
N ASN A 294 -18.93 -5.87 27.29
CA ASN A 294 -18.52 -6.43 28.60
C ASN A 294 -17.20 -5.86 29.15
N ILE A 295 -16.50 -4.97 28.43
CA ILE A 295 -15.15 -4.53 28.83
C ILE A 295 -15.21 -3.57 30.03
N LYS A 296 -14.42 -3.86 31.07
CA LYS A 296 -14.48 -3.19 32.39
C LYS A 296 -13.39 -2.15 32.61
N GLU A 297 -12.16 -2.49 32.24
CA GLU A 297 -11.00 -1.62 32.37
C GLU A 297 -10.35 -1.39 31.01
N LEU A 298 -10.13 -0.12 30.67
CA LEU A 298 -9.27 0.30 29.56
C LEU A 298 -8.35 1.43 30.05
N VAL A 299 -7.04 1.23 29.90
CA VAL A 299 -6.01 2.11 30.47
C VAL A 299 -4.99 2.49 29.41
N PHE A 300 -5.20 3.65 28.81
CA PHE A 300 -4.31 4.22 27.80
C PHE A 300 -3.18 5.04 28.44
N SER A 301 -2.05 5.09 27.75
CA SER A 301 -0.89 5.86 28.19
C SER A 301 -1.14 7.37 28.11
N LYS A 302 -0.68 8.14 29.10
CA LYS A 302 -1.06 9.55 29.30
C LYS A 302 -0.83 10.50 28.12
N ASN A 303 0.14 10.19 27.25
CA ASN A 303 0.49 11.05 26.12
C ASN A 303 -0.47 10.80 24.93
N CYS A 304 -1.40 9.84 25.05
CA CYS A 304 -2.18 9.32 23.94
C CYS A 304 -3.14 10.30 23.26
N THR A 305 -3.49 10.02 22.02
CA THR A 305 -4.74 10.49 21.42
C THR A 305 -5.39 9.26 20.78
N LEU A 306 -6.69 9.37 20.64
CA LEU A 306 -7.59 8.32 20.22
C LEU A 306 -8.47 9.00 19.16
N LYS A 307 -8.98 8.26 18.18
CA LYS A 307 -10.01 8.82 17.30
C LYS A 307 -11.31 8.97 18.08
N GLN A 308 -12.24 9.76 17.52
CA GLN A 308 -13.61 9.70 18.00
C GLN A 308 -14.20 8.31 17.69
N SER A 309 -15.27 7.95 18.39
CA SER A 309 -16.00 6.69 18.17
C SER A 309 -15.20 5.43 18.52
N THR A 310 -14.09 5.54 19.26
CA THR A 310 -13.24 4.38 19.63
C THR A 310 -13.96 3.41 20.59
N PHE A 311 -14.81 3.90 21.48
CA PHE A 311 -15.43 3.15 22.59
C PHE A 311 -16.96 3.06 22.51
N ILE A 312 -17.57 3.32 21.34
CA ILE A 312 -19.03 3.27 21.16
C ILE A 312 -19.61 1.98 21.75
N MET A 313 -20.66 2.09 22.55
CA MET A 313 -21.33 0.95 23.20
C MET A 313 -20.46 0.10 24.17
N CYS A 314 -19.30 0.58 24.65
CA CYS A 314 -18.55 -0.02 25.77
C CYS A 314 -19.26 0.20 27.13
N THR A 315 -20.47 -0.34 27.28
CA THR A 315 -21.41 0.00 28.37
C THR A 315 -20.93 -0.41 29.76
N SER A 316 -20.21 -1.54 29.88
CA SER A 316 -19.74 -2.10 31.16
C SER A 316 -18.44 -1.50 31.70
N LEU A 317 -17.88 -0.45 31.08
CA LEU A 317 -16.68 0.21 31.59
C LEU A 317 -16.90 0.72 33.01
N THR A 318 -16.04 0.27 33.93
CA THR A 318 -15.95 0.71 35.33
C THR A 318 -14.69 1.53 35.60
N LYS A 319 -13.75 1.58 34.65
CA LYS A 319 -12.50 2.36 34.72
C LYS A 319 -11.98 2.62 33.32
N LEU A 320 -12.09 3.87 32.89
CA LEU A 320 -11.47 4.37 31.67
C LEU A 320 -10.37 5.36 32.07
N ILE A 321 -9.12 5.08 31.70
CA ILE A 321 -8.02 6.04 31.81
C ILE A 321 -7.63 6.43 30.39
N VAL A 322 -8.02 7.63 29.99
CA VAL A 322 -7.63 8.26 28.73
C VAL A 322 -6.63 9.40 28.95
N PRO A 323 -5.99 9.87 27.87
CA PRO A 323 -5.06 10.99 27.87
C PRO A 323 -5.73 12.31 28.20
N THR A 324 -5.06 13.11 29.03
CA THR A 324 -5.53 14.43 29.43
C THR A 324 -4.46 15.51 29.29
N LEU A 325 -4.90 16.76 29.18
CA LEU A 325 -4.10 17.96 29.25
C LEU A 325 -4.73 18.88 30.32
N ASN A 326 -4.01 19.09 31.42
CA ASN A 326 -4.48 19.88 32.58
C ASN A 326 -5.79 19.35 33.21
N GLY A 327 -6.05 18.04 33.12
CA GLY A 327 -7.29 17.40 33.59
C GLY A 327 -8.28 17.11 32.45
N ARG A 328 -8.35 17.99 31.45
CA ARG A 328 -9.23 17.88 30.28
C ARG A 328 -8.86 16.71 29.37
N VAL A 329 -9.81 15.94 28.86
CA VAL A 329 -9.51 14.88 27.86
C VAL A 329 -8.90 15.50 26.59
N LYS A 330 -7.83 14.86 26.08
CA LYS A 330 -6.93 15.38 25.03
C LYS A 330 -7.40 15.14 23.59
N HIS A 331 -8.40 14.28 23.39
CA HIS A 331 -8.95 13.94 22.08
C HIS A 331 -10.43 14.35 21.99
N LEU A 332 -10.96 14.30 20.76
CA LEU A 332 -12.36 14.57 20.44
C LEU A 332 -13.16 13.28 20.64
N ILE A 333 -14.34 13.39 21.25
CA ILE A 333 -15.23 12.28 21.65
C ILE A 333 -16.56 12.43 20.91
N SER A 334 -17.12 11.33 20.37
CA SER A 334 -18.39 11.37 19.64
C SER A 334 -19.63 11.19 20.54
N TYR A 335 -20.81 11.50 20.02
CA TYR A 335 -22.06 11.57 20.79
C TYR A 335 -22.36 10.27 21.55
N GLU A 336 -22.15 9.15 20.87
CA GLU A 336 -22.43 7.78 21.32
C GLU A 336 -21.43 7.31 22.41
N GLU A 337 -20.36 8.08 22.64
CA GLU A 337 -19.38 7.86 23.70
C GLU A 337 -19.59 8.78 24.92
N VAL A 338 -20.41 9.83 24.80
CA VAL A 338 -20.56 10.88 25.84
C VAL A 338 -20.93 10.30 27.20
N ASP A 339 -21.92 9.41 27.25
CA ASP A 339 -22.39 8.78 28.49
C ASP A 339 -21.43 7.72 29.03
N ILE A 340 -20.34 7.41 28.30
CA ILE A 340 -19.19 6.68 28.82
C ILE A 340 -18.22 7.67 29.48
N PHE A 341 -17.84 8.76 28.79
CA PHE A 341 -16.87 9.73 29.32
C PHE A 341 -17.39 10.53 30.54
N LYS A 342 -18.69 10.87 30.58
CA LYS A 342 -19.35 11.46 31.76
C LYS A 342 -19.19 10.65 33.06
N LYS A 343 -18.88 9.35 32.99
CA LYS A 343 -18.65 8.49 34.16
C LYS A 343 -17.25 8.69 34.78
N PHE A 344 -16.32 9.33 34.06
CA PHE A 344 -14.88 9.31 34.38
C PHE A 344 -14.20 10.69 34.33
N TYR A 345 -14.77 11.67 33.63
CA TYR A 345 -14.17 12.99 33.41
C TYR A 345 -15.21 14.10 33.49
N ASP A 346 -14.90 15.19 34.22
CA ASP A 346 -15.76 16.38 34.31
C ASP A 346 -15.51 17.41 33.21
N ASP A 347 -14.32 17.40 32.59
CA ASP A 347 -13.92 18.30 31.51
C ASP A 347 -13.37 17.51 30.31
N PHE A 348 -14.06 17.63 29.17
CA PHE A 348 -13.66 17.02 27.92
C PHE A 348 -14.20 17.80 26.72
N CYS A 349 -13.54 17.65 25.57
CA CYS A 349 -14.18 17.95 24.30
C CYS A 349 -14.90 16.69 23.81
N CYS A 350 -16.17 16.58 24.18
CA CYS A 350 -17.14 16.12 23.20
C CYS A 350 -17.11 17.11 22.02
N GLU A 351 -17.46 16.64 20.84
CA GLU A 351 -18.04 17.52 19.83
C GLU A 351 -19.24 18.27 20.45
N THR A 352 -19.48 19.51 20.05
CA THR A 352 -20.63 20.30 20.49
C THR A 352 -21.55 20.54 19.30
N ASP A 353 -22.85 20.66 19.53
CA ASP A 353 -23.90 20.86 18.51
C ASP A 353 -23.78 22.17 17.68
N GLU A 354 -22.74 22.98 17.93
CA GLU A 354 -22.29 24.05 17.01
C GLU A 354 -21.49 23.50 15.81
N ASP A 355 -21.02 22.26 15.91
CA ASP A 355 -20.59 21.37 14.82
C ASP A 355 -21.74 20.36 14.55
N ASN A 356 -22.86 20.91 14.09
CA ASN A 356 -24.18 20.28 13.92
C ASN A 356 -24.23 19.26 12.76
N CYS A 357 -24.02 17.96 13.02
CA CYS A 357 -24.53 16.91 12.12
C CYS A 357 -25.83 16.29 12.65
N LEU A 358 -26.05 16.28 13.97
CA LEU A 358 -27.37 16.51 14.55
C LEU A 358 -27.28 17.42 15.78
N ASN A 359 -28.15 18.43 15.74
CA ASN A 359 -29.13 18.88 16.76
C ASN A 359 -29.40 17.94 17.98
N ASP A 360 -30.35 18.34 18.84
CA ASP A 360 -30.85 17.67 20.08
C ASP A 360 -31.08 16.12 20.07
N ASN A 361 -30.87 15.43 18.94
CA ASN A 361 -30.89 13.97 18.77
C ASN A 361 -29.50 13.30 18.62
N GLY A 362 -28.43 14.02 18.23
CA GLY A 362 -27.00 13.67 18.44
C GLY A 362 -26.16 12.93 17.35
N GLU A 363 -25.46 13.69 16.50
CA GLU A 363 -24.33 13.32 15.58
C GLU A 363 -23.46 14.59 15.34
N PHE A 364 -22.24 14.52 14.77
CA PHE A 364 -21.29 15.68 14.80
C PHE A 364 -20.37 15.98 13.57
N ASN A 365 -19.74 17.18 13.57
CA ASN A 365 -18.89 17.80 12.53
C ASN A 365 -17.46 18.19 13.05
N ASP A 366 -16.55 18.66 12.16
CA ASP A 366 -15.11 18.29 12.23
C ASP A 366 -14.06 19.42 11.95
N LYS A 367 -13.10 19.73 12.89
CA LYS A 367 -11.82 20.49 12.65
C LYS A 367 -10.66 20.31 13.70
N LYS A 368 -9.54 19.59 13.39
CA LYS A 368 -8.07 19.88 13.72
C LYS A 368 -7.11 18.64 13.75
N ARG A 369 -5.90 18.69 13.12
CA ARG A 369 -4.77 17.69 13.24
C ARG A 369 -3.33 18.30 13.02
N PHE A 370 -2.23 17.59 13.36
CA PHE A 370 -0.78 17.99 13.20
C PHE A 370 0.17 16.82 12.74
N THR A 371 1.50 17.06 12.54
CA THR A 371 2.35 16.25 11.62
C THR A 371 3.74 15.64 12.01
N LYS A 372 4.59 16.03 13.00
CA LYS A 372 5.97 15.41 13.16
C LYS A 372 6.66 15.47 14.56
N LEU A 373 7.39 14.42 14.99
CA LEU A 373 8.21 14.37 16.24
C LEU A 373 9.74 14.25 16.03
N VAL A 374 10.50 14.95 16.88
CA VAL A 374 11.96 14.85 17.09
C VAL A 374 12.29 14.70 18.59
N SER A 375 13.53 14.34 18.95
CA SER A 375 13.98 14.19 20.34
C SER A 375 13.80 15.45 21.22
N SER A 376 13.96 16.66 20.68
CA SER A 376 13.68 17.91 21.41
C SER A 376 12.19 18.13 21.73
N ASN A 377 11.29 17.44 21.01
CA ASN A 377 9.85 17.49 21.27
C ASN A 377 9.42 16.40 22.26
N GLN A 378 10.35 15.56 22.73
CA GLN A 378 10.13 14.75 23.92
C GLN A 378 9.99 15.71 25.11
N LYS A 379 8.76 15.84 25.63
CA LYS A 379 8.61 16.32 27.01
C LYS A 379 9.44 15.37 27.88
N LEU A 380 10.37 15.92 28.67
CA LEU A 380 11.21 15.14 29.58
C LEU A 380 10.33 14.49 30.65
N VAL A 381 9.95 13.24 30.38
CA VAL A 381 9.16 12.41 31.30
C VAL A 381 10.10 11.40 31.94
N ASN A 382 10.19 11.44 33.27
CA ASN A 382 10.87 10.43 34.08
C ASN A 382 10.03 9.13 34.11
N SER A 383 10.00 8.40 33.01
CA SER A 383 9.25 7.15 32.81
C SER A 383 10.10 6.17 32.00
N GLU A 384 10.05 4.89 32.36
CA GLU A 384 10.74 3.82 31.62
C GLU A 384 9.99 3.40 30.34
N ASN A 385 8.78 3.93 30.15
CA ASN A 385 7.94 3.78 28.95
C ASN A 385 7.77 5.17 28.30
N TYR A 386 8.05 5.29 27.00
CA TYR A 386 7.94 6.56 26.26
C TYR A 386 6.95 6.55 25.10
N TYR A 387 6.24 7.68 24.92
CA TYR A 387 5.09 7.82 24.02
C TYR A 387 5.11 9.09 23.09
N VAL A 388 4.86 8.95 21.77
CA VAL A 388 4.77 9.98 20.67
C VAL A 388 3.33 10.33 20.14
N PRO A 389 2.60 11.31 20.68
CA PRO A 389 1.20 11.68 20.28
C PRO A 389 0.77 11.57 18.79
N ASP A 390 -0.44 11.09 18.51
CA ASP A 390 -1.12 10.97 17.19
C ASP A 390 -1.01 12.19 16.28
N ASN A 391 -0.87 13.36 16.89
CA ASN A 391 -0.73 14.62 16.21
C ASN A 391 0.68 14.77 15.57
N TYR A 392 1.33 13.64 15.27
CA TYR A 392 2.61 13.46 14.62
C TYR A 392 2.50 12.26 13.65
N HIS A 393 3.17 12.36 12.50
CA HIS A 393 3.15 11.34 11.43
C HIS A 393 4.55 10.83 11.02
N GLU A 394 5.62 11.22 11.72
CA GLU A 394 7.01 10.78 11.47
C GLU A 394 7.86 10.90 12.74
N VAL A 395 8.83 9.99 12.96
CA VAL A 395 9.82 10.07 14.06
C VAL A 395 11.28 9.91 13.58
N TYR A 396 12.14 10.77 14.15
CA TYR A 396 13.53 11.01 13.74
C TYR A 396 14.56 9.99 14.28
N LYS A 397 15.75 9.94 13.66
CA LYS A 397 16.86 9.02 14.02
C LYS A 397 17.43 9.25 15.42
N TYR A 398 17.95 8.18 16.03
CA TYR A 398 18.56 8.16 17.36
C TYR A 398 17.72 8.78 18.49
N THR A 399 16.40 8.94 18.27
CA THR A 399 15.48 9.62 19.21
C THR A 399 15.46 8.96 20.59
N PHE A 400 15.91 7.71 20.71
CA PHE A 400 15.97 6.97 21.98
C PHE A 400 17.34 6.39 22.35
N SER A 401 18.30 6.28 21.43
CA SER A 401 19.64 5.70 21.70
C SER A 401 20.41 6.35 22.85
N LEU A 402 20.20 7.65 23.11
CA LEU A 402 20.84 8.37 24.21
C LEU A 402 20.10 8.22 25.57
N ASN A 403 18.89 7.65 25.58
CA ASN A 403 18.12 7.48 26.80
C ASN A 403 18.36 6.07 27.39
N SER A 404 19.13 6.02 28.47
CA SER A 404 19.44 4.78 29.19
C SER A 404 18.32 4.28 30.11
N THR A 405 17.19 4.98 30.21
CA THR A 405 16.07 4.63 31.12
C THR A 405 14.88 3.97 30.43
N PHE A 406 14.70 4.15 29.12
CA PHE A 406 13.58 3.53 28.41
C PHE A 406 13.79 2.02 28.24
N LYS A 407 12.91 1.24 28.88
CA LYS A 407 12.81 -0.22 28.73
C LYS A 407 11.80 -0.59 27.64
N VAL A 408 10.85 0.32 27.40
CA VAL A 408 9.73 0.26 26.47
C VAL A 408 9.67 1.56 25.68
N ILE A 409 9.60 1.47 24.36
CA ILE A 409 9.51 2.62 23.44
C ILE A 409 8.40 2.38 22.44
N ASP A 410 7.65 3.43 22.15
CA ASP A 410 6.41 3.30 21.42
C ASP A 410 6.16 4.52 20.48
N PHE A 411 5.67 4.28 19.24
CA PHE A 411 5.54 5.12 17.99
C PHE A 411 4.14 5.28 17.27
N GLY A 412 2.98 4.82 17.73
CA GLY A 412 1.64 5.17 17.28
C GLY A 412 1.10 4.57 16.03
N ASN A 413 0.28 5.40 15.40
CA ASN A 413 -0.58 5.00 14.31
C ASN A 413 -0.47 5.95 13.14
N ASN A 414 -0.69 7.24 13.41
CA ASN A 414 -0.45 8.28 12.43
C ASN A 414 1.03 8.34 12.01
N ILE A 415 1.97 7.85 12.83
CA ILE A 415 3.38 7.74 12.42
C ILE A 415 3.48 6.81 11.22
N MET A 416 3.78 7.39 10.06
CA MET A 416 3.96 6.67 8.81
C MET A 416 5.41 6.26 8.57
N LYS A 417 6.36 6.68 9.44
CA LYS A 417 7.79 6.55 9.12
C LYS A 417 8.75 6.78 10.27
N LEU A 418 9.87 6.07 10.22
CA LEU A 418 10.99 6.08 11.18
C LEU A 418 12.33 6.21 10.44
N GLU A 419 13.36 6.75 11.10
CA GLU A 419 14.73 6.87 10.54
C GLU A 419 15.77 5.96 11.22
N ASN A 420 16.94 5.76 10.58
CA ASN A 420 17.96 4.77 10.99
C ASN A 420 18.37 4.87 12.47
N GLY A 421 18.61 3.71 13.09
CA GLY A 421 19.18 3.64 14.43
C GLY A 421 18.37 4.33 15.54
N ILE A 422 17.04 4.41 15.43
CA ILE A 422 16.13 4.98 16.47
C ILE A 422 16.53 4.61 17.91
N CYS A 423 16.94 3.36 18.13
CA CYS A 423 17.21 2.77 19.44
C CYS A 423 18.53 1.99 19.51
N ASP A 424 19.49 2.26 18.61
CA ASP A 424 20.78 1.57 18.50
C ASP A 424 21.56 1.50 19.84
N ASN A 425 22.14 0.33 20.12
CA ASN A 425 22.96 -0.02 21.30
C ASN A 425 22.32 0.21 22.69
N SER A 426 20.99 0.19 22.82
CA SER A 426 20.36 0.37 24.13
C SER A 426 20.53 -0.85 25.06
N ASN A 427 21.10 -0.59 26.23
CA ASN A 427 21.42 -1.62 27.24
C ASN A 427 20.22 -2.06 28.10
N ASN A 428 19.18 -1.22 28.21
CA ASN A 428 18.01 -1.46 29.08
C ASN A 428 16.71 -1.70 28.30
N LEU A 429 16.70 -1.33 27.02
CA LEU A 429 15.59 -1.58 26.11
C LEU A 429 15.42 -3.07 25.91
N GLN A 430 14.33 -3.58 26.46
CA GLN A 430 13.99 -4.99 26.35
C GLN A 430 12.99 -5.22 25.22
N GLU A 431 12.31 -4.16 24.80
CA GLU A 431 10.96 -4.19 24.22
C GLU A 431 10.79 -2.90 23.37
N VAL A 432 10.55 -3.03 22.04
CA VAL A 432 10.10 -1.91 21.17
C VAL A 432 8.85 -2.22 20.37
N PHE A 433 7.94 -1.25 20.37
CA PHE A 433 6.67 -1.22 19.66
C PHE A 433 6.78 -0.32 18.39
N MET A 434 6.12 -0.56 17.23
CA MET A 434 6.06 0.38 16.03
C MET A 434 4.65 0.56 15.35
N SER A 435 4.47 1.29 14.23
CA SER A 435 3.16 1.77 13.67
C SER A 435 2.82 1.21 12.25
N PRO A 436 1.57 0.98 11.77
CA PRO A 436 1.35 0.22 10.51
C PRO A 436 1.74 1.04 9.30
N LEU A 437 1.41 2.33 9.36
CA LEU A 437 1.70 3.27 8.32
C LEU A 437 3.24 3.38 8.17
N VAL A 438 4.03 2.96 9.17
CA VAL A 438 5.45 2.59 8.99
C VAL A 438 5.54 1.31 8.16
N LEU A 439 5.52 1.49 6.85
CA LEU A 439 5.78 0.41 5.91
C LEU A 439 7.28 0.02 5.83
N GLN A 440 8.18 0.69 6.57
CA GLN A 440 9.63 0.54 6.45
C GLN A 440 10.38 0.67 7.78
N LEU A 441 11.08 -0.40 8.21
CA LEU A 441 12.12 -0.33 9.25
C LEU A 441 13.46 0.11 8.63
N PRO A 442 14.07 1.18 9.12
CA PRO A 442 15.37 1.62 8.66
C PRO A 442 16.51 0.78 9.26
N GLU A 443 17.74 0.97 8.77
CA GLU A 443 18.87 0.10 9.15
C GLU A 443 19.31 0.31 10.60
N MET A 444 19.86 -0.76 11.20
CA MET A 444 20.39 -0.78 12.57
C MET A 444 19.40 -0.29 13.65
N ALA A 445 18.09 -0.30 13.41
CA ALA A 445 17.10 0.30 14.32
C ALA A 445 17.22 -0.18 15.78
N PHE A 446 17.61 -1.45 15.98
CA PHE A 446 17.79 -2.09 17.29
C PHE A 446 19.11 -2.87 17.41
N ASN A 447 20.10 -2.54 16.58
CA ASN A 447 21.42 -3.18 16.62
C ASN A 447 22.04 -3.08 18.04
N GLY A 448 22.68 -4.15 18.51
CA GLY A 448 23.38 -4.16 19.80
C GLY A 448 22.48 -4.14 21.04
N CYS A 449 21.15 -4.13 20.90
CA CYS A 449 20.22 -4.17 22.03
C CYS A 449 20.17 -5.58 22.65
N LYS A 450 21.17 -5.91 23.46
CA LYS A 450 21.40 -7.26 24.02
C LYS A 450 20.28 -7.75 24.93
N GLN A 451 19.53 -6.84 25.57
CA GLN A 451 18.38 -7.17 26.43
C GLN A 451 17.05 -7.26 25.67
N LEU A 452 17.05 -6.93 24.37
CA LEU A 452 15.85 -6.94 23.54
C LEU A 452 15.34 -8.37 23.36
N LYS A 453 14.19 -8.68 23.95
CA LYS A 453 13.53 -9.99 23.92
C LYS A 453 12.67 -10.13 22.67
N GLN A 454 12.06 -9.01 22.25
CA GLN A 454 10.96 -8.91 21.28
C GLN A 454 10.83 -7.47 20.71
N ILE A 455 10.49 -7.33 19.42
CA ILE A 455 10.17 -6.06 18.72
C ILE A 455 8.98 -6.32 17.82
N VAL A 456 7.88 -5.59 17.95
CA VAL A 456 6.58 -6.24 17.79
C VAL A 456 5.66 -5.39 16.92
N ASN A 457 4.95 -5.99 15.86
CA ASN A 457 3.96 -5.81 14.65
C ASN A 457 4.60 -5.35 13.37
N MET A 458 5.72 -5.90 13.05
CA MET A 458 6.54 -5.42 11.96
C MET A 458 5.96 -5.79 10.57
N GLU A 459 4.75 -5.30 10.28
CA GLU A 459 3.69 -6.13 9.74
C GLU A 459 3.23 -5.70 8.39
N ASN A 460 2.60 -4.54 8.35
CA ASN A 460 2.57 -3.65 7.21
C ASN A 460 4.02 -3.24 6.77
N VAL A 461 5.08 -3.62 7.53
CA VAL A 461 6.49 -3.28 7.25
C VAL A 461 7.08 -4.08 6.08
N THR A 462 6.84 -3.59 4.87
CA THR A 462 7.37 -4.11 3.61
C THR A 462 8.87 -3.84 3.33
N GLN A 463 9.63 -3.20 4.22
CA GLN A 463 11.11 -3.09 4.08
C GLN A 463 11.80 -3.12 5.45
N ILE A 464 12.91 -3.84 5.58
CA ILE A 464 13.75 -3.90 6.80
C ILE A 464 15.22 -3.68 6.43
N GLY A 465 15.86 -2.69 7.04
CA GLY A 465 17.25 -2.35 6.80
C GLY A 465 18.30 -3.38 7.28
N ASN A 466 19.56 -3.20 6.88
CA ASN A 466 20.67 -4.08 7.26
C ASN A 466 20.96 -4.06 8.77
N LEU A 467 21.54 -5.14 9.30
CA LEU A 467 21.99 -5.30 10.70
C LEU A 467 20.92 -4.99 11.75
N CYS A 468 19.64 -5.04 11.39
CA CYS A 468 18.58 -4.38 12.17
C CYS A 468 18.42 -4.91 13.61
N PHE A 469 18.80 -6.16 13.84
CA PHE A 469 18.73 -6.86 15.13
C PHE A 469 20.06 -7.59 15.45
N ASN A 470 21.16 -7.17 14.78
CA ASN A 470 22.49 -7.74 14.97
C ASN A 470 22.92 -7.65 16.45
N ASP A 471 23.43 -8.75 16.99
CA ASP A 471 23.92 -8.88 18.37
C ASP A 471 22.85 -8.67 19.47
N CYS A 472 21.56 -8.72 19.11
CA CYS A 472 20.45 -8.90 20.05
C CYS A 472 20.45 -10.33 20.61
N SER A 473 21.41 -10.63 21.48
CA SER A 473 21.67 -11.99 21.97
C SER A 473 20.52 -12.62 22.76
N SER A 474 19.65 -11.80 23.39
CA SER A 474 18.47 -12.26 24.14
C SER A 474 17.18 -12.30 23.31
N LEU A 475 17.24 -11.93 22.02
CA LEU A 475 16.10 -11.93 21.12
C LEU A 475 15.64 -13.37 20.91
N ARG A 476 14.47 -13.69 21.46
CA ARG A 476 13.94 -15.07 21.46
C ARG A 476 13.26 -15.42 20.14
N SER A 477 12.87 -14.37 19.43
CA SER A 477 11.83 -14.42 18.41
C SER A 477 12.09 -13.31 17.38
N LEU A 478 12.35 -13.67 16.11
CA LEU A 478 12.41 -12.73 14.99
C LEU A 478 11.71 -13.33 13.73
N ILE A 479 11.06 -12.49 12.91
CA ILE A 479 9.65 -12.77 12.61
C ILE A 479 9.02 -12.26 11.16
N VAL A 480 9.67 -11.77 10.06
CA VAL A 480 9.26 -10.71 8.98
C VAL A 480 7.82 -10.60 8.22
N ASN A 481 7.62 -9.71 7.19
CA ASN A 481 6.56 -9.61 6.09
C ASN A 481 7.11 -10.18 4.72
N ASN A 482 6.44 -11.04 3.92
CA ASN A 482 7.10 -11.84 2.83
C ASN A 482 7.36 -11.03 1.58
N ASN A 483 6.43 -10.13 1.32
CA ASN A 483 6.58 -9.12 0.29
C ASN A 483 7.62 -8.07 0.73
N ALA A 484 8.12 -8.15 1.98
CA ALA A 484 9.17 -7.29 2.47
C ALA A 484 10.58 -7.64 1.99
N LYS A 485 11.37 -6.56 1.88
CA LYS A 485 12.78 -6.63 1.49
C LYS A 485 13.66 -6.51 2.74
N MET A 486 14.27 -7.61 3.16
CA MET A 486 15.27 -7.63 4.23
C MET A 486 16.66 -7.20 3.77
N GLY A 487 17.36 -6.49 4.65
CA GLY A 487 18.79 -6.26 4.59
C GLY A 487 19.63 -7.43 5.09
N VAL A 488 20.94 -7.27 4.95
CA VAL A 488 21.99 -8.26 5.27
C VAL A 488 22.36 -8.20 6.75
N GLY A 489 22.65 -9.35 7.35
CA GLY A 489 23.24 -9.45 8.70
C GLY A 489 22.25 -9.17 9.83
N CYS A 490 20.96 -9.22 9.56
CA CYS A 490 19.90 -8.87 10.50
C CYS A 490 19.84 -9.78 11.74
N VAL A 491 20.39 -11.01 11.70
CA VAL A 491 20.30 -11.98 12.81
C VAL A 491 21.65 -12.56 13.26
N VAL A 492 22.74 -11.91 12.89
CA VAL A 492 24.07 -12.26 13.41
C VAL A 492 24.05 -12.19 14.95
N ASN A 493 24.58 -13.23 15.59
CA ASN A 493 24.65 -13.40 17.06
C ASN A 493 23.30 -13.46 17.82
N CYS A 494 22.16 -13.60 17.15
CA CYS A 494 20.86 -13.81 17.81
C CYS A 494 20.72 -15.26 18.33
N VAL A 495 21.63 -15.69 19.21
CA VAL A 495 21.80 -17.09 19.65
C VAL A 495 20.62 -17.64 20.45
N SER A 496 19.85 -16.76 21.12
CA SER A 496 18.65 -17.15 21.89
C SER A 496 17.40 -17.30 21.03
N LEU A 497 17.47 -17.16 19.70
CA LEU A 497 16.36 -17.46 18.81
C LEU A 497 15.97 -18.93 18.99
N THR A 498 14.78 -19.14 19.54
CA THR A 498 14.03 -20.40 19.51
C THR A 498 13.09 -20.46 18.31
N ARG A 499 12.95 -19.34 17.60
CA ARG A 499 12.03 -19.09 16.49
C ARG A 499 12.59 -17.98 15.60
N LEU A 500 12.80 -18.23 14.30
CA LEU A 500 13.32 -17.24 13.35
C LEU A 500 12.70 -17.32 11.95
N ASP A 501 12.09 -16.21 11.52
CA ASP A 501 11.50 -16.02 10.21
C ASP A 501 11.78 -14.70 9.50
N ILE A 502 11.87 -14.82 8.17
CA ILE A 502 12.64 -14.02 7.22
C ILE A 502 12.26 -14.32 5.73
N PRO A 503 12.01 -13.34 4.84
CA PRO A 503 11.29 -13.54 3.57
C PRO A 503 11.96 -14.51 2.59
N ASN A 504 11.21 -15.51 2.14
CA ASN A 504 11.76 -16.55 1.28
C ASN A 504 10.69 -17.38 0.56
N THR A 505 11.08 -17.97 -0.56
CA THR A 505 10.26 -18.91 -1.34
C THR A 505 10.89 -20.29 -1.29
N ASN A 506 10.14 -21.32 -0.92
CA ASN A 506 10.63 -22.69 -0.88
C ASN A 506 11.85 -22.94 0.03
N LYS A 507 11.90 -22.28 1.20
CA LYS A 507 13.11 -22.13 2.05
C LYS A 507 14.30 -21.42 1.41
N ILE A 508 14.24 -21.06 0.13
CA ILE A 508 15.29 -20.32 -0.57
C ILE A 508 15.14 -18.83 -0.23
N VAL A 509 16.07 -18.32 0.56
CA VAL A 509 16.04 -16.95 1.07
C VAL A 509 16.01 -15.95 -0.08
N ASN A 510 14.95 -15.12 -0.16
CA ASN A 510 14.70 -14.25 -1.31
C ASN A 510 15.65 -13.05 -1.34
N PHE A 511 16.14 -12.63 -0.17
CA PHE A 511 17.09 -11.54 0.04
C PHE A 511 18.57 -12.01 0.11
N GLN A 512 19.49 -11.09 0.41
CA GLN A 512 20.93 -11.34 0.47
C GLN A 512 21.36 -11.66 1.92
N VAL A 513 22.00 -12.81 2.13
CA VAL A 513 22.28 -13.36 3.48
C VAL A 513 23.76 -13.25 3.84
N GLY A 514 24.06 -12.72 5.03
CA GLY A 514 25.42 -12.60 5.55
C GLY A 514 26.04 -13.95 5.88
N LEU A 515 27.34 -14.13 5.57
CA LEU A 515 28.08 -15.38 5.80
C LEU A 515 28.00 -15.90 7.25
N ASN A 516 27.91 -15.00 8.24
CA ASN A 516 27.88 -15.35 9.67
C ASN A 516 26.47 -15.51 10.26
N GLU A 517 25.43 -14.98 9.62
CA GLU A 517 24.03 -15.30 9.99
C GLU A 517 23.54 -16.57 9.30
N ARG A 518 24.15 -16.95 8.17
CA ARG A 518 23.83 -18.16 7.42
C ARG A 518 23.68 -19.42 8.31
N PRO A 519 24.57 -19.75 9.28
CA PRO A 519 24.37 -20.92 10.14
C PRO A 519 23.20 -20.80 11.12
N ILE A 520 22.91 -19.58 11.60
CA ILE A 520 21.76 -19.29 12.47
C ILE A 520 20.46 -19.45 11.67
N ILE A 521 20.48 -19.07 10.40
CA ILE A 521 19.38 -19.20 9.45
C ILE A 521 19.18 -20.67 9.02
N GLU A 522 20.26 -21.37 8.65
CA GLU A 522 20.21 -22.79 8.27
C GLU A 522 19.76 -23.72 9.42
N LYS A 523 19.95 -23.32 10.69
CA LYS A 523 19.37 -23.98 11.88
C LYS A 523 17.84 -24.10 11.82
N PHE A 524 17.16 -23.18 11.14
CA PHE A 524 15.71 -23.18 10.91
C PHE A 524 15.34 -23.64 9.49
N GLY A 525 16.19 -24.45 8.84
CA GLY A 525 15.89 -25.12 7.56
C GLY A 525 15.99 -24.26 6.29
N TYR A 526 16.35 -22.98 6.40
CA TYR A 526 16.53 -22.07 5.26
C TYR A 526 17.75 -22.43 4.39
N LYS A 527 17.74 -21.97 3.12
CA LYS A 527 18.81 -22.18 2.13
C LYS A 527 19.23 -20.84 1.51
N CYS A 528 20.53 -20.58 1.47
CA CYS A 528 21.08 -19.24 1.23
C CYS A 528 21.94 -19.18 -0.05
N PHE A 529 21.37 -18.77 -1.20
CA PHE A 529 22.08 -18.67 -2.48
C PHE A 529 22.61 -17.27 -2.84
N LYS A 530 22.14 -16.19 -2.21
CA LYS A 530 22.64 -14.82 -2.42
C LYS A 530 23.54 -14.39 -1.27
N ILE A 531 24.69 -15.04 -1.10
CA ILE A 531 25.56 -14.81 0.07
C ILE A 531 26.28 -13.46 -0.04
N GLU A 532 26.39 -12.75 1.09
CA GLU A 532 27.33 -11.64 1.28
C GLU A 532 28.37 -12.00 2.35
N ALA A 533 29.64 -12.09 1.93
CA ALA A 533 30.77 -12.32 2.81
C ALA A 533 31.48 -10.99 3.12
N ASN A 534 31.89 -10.78 4.38
CA ASN A 534 32.60 -9.57 4.79
C ASN A 534 34.02 -9.91 5.29
N LEU A 535 35.03 -9.46 4.55
CA LEU A 535 36.45 -9.68 4.84
C LEU A 535 36.94 -8.68 5.90
N ASN A 536 36.78 -9.07 7.17
CA ASN A 536 37.32 -8.34 8.32
C ASN A 536 38.81 -8.70 8.58
N LYS A 537 39.38 -8.31 9.73
CA LYS A 537 40.84 -8.40 10.02
C LYS A 537 41.45 -9.79 9.73
N ASP A 538 40.75 -10.86 10.05
CA ASP A 538 41.20 -12.25 9.82
C ASP A 538 40.79 -12.78 8.44
N GLY A 539 40.92 -11.92 7.42
CA GLY A 539 40.46 -12.19 6.05
C GLY A 539 41.07 -13.43 5.40
N ALA A 540 42.17 -13.99 5.92
CA ALA A 540 42.77 -15.22 5.41
C ALA A 540 41.85 -16.44 5.60
N ASP A 541 41.19 -16.59 6.75
CA ASP A 541 40.30 -17.73 7.01
C ASP A 541 38.92 -17.52 6.37
N VAL A 542 38.44 -16.27 6.29
CA VAL A 542 37.23 -15.95 5.51
C VAL A 542 37.46 -16.18 4.01
N VAL A 543 38.66 -15.90 3.47
CA VAL A 543 39.04 -16.25 2.09
C VAL A 543 39.12 -17.76 1.88
N LYS A 544 39.64 -18.55 2.84
CA LYS A 544 39.55 -20.03 2.77
C LYS A 544 38.09 -20.50 2.70
N THR A 545 37.22 -19.93 3.53
CA THR A 545 35.78 -20.24 3.52
C THR A 545 35.14 -19.84 2.19
N ILE A 546 35.44 -18.66 1.64
CA ILE A 546 34.97 -18.22 0.31
C ILE A 546 35.45 -19.15 -0.81
N LEU A 547 36.72 -19.59 -0.77
CA LEU A 547 37.29 -20.58 -1.69
C LEU A 547 36.75 -22.00 -1.50
N SER A 548 35.95 -22.23 -0.44
CA SER A 548 35.21 -23.48 -0.19
C SER A 548 33.70 -23.35 -0.42
N LEU A 549 33.20 -22.12 -0.65
CA LEU A 549 31.86 -21.95 -1.21
C LEU A 549 31.88 -22.50 -2.64
N PRO A 550 30.80 -23.16 -3.09
CA PRO A 550 30.66 -23.41 -4.51
C PRO A 550 30.64 -22.07 -5.24
N ASP A 551 31.13 -22.05 -6.49
CA ASP A 551 30.86 -20.95 -7.41
C ASP A 551 29.56 -21.08 -8.23
N ASP A 552 28.59 -21.93 -7.81
CA ASP A 552 27.07 -21.81 -8.04
C ASP A 552 25.17 -20.07 -6.48
N VAL A 553 25.24 -19.31 -5.31
CA VAL A 553 26.22 -18.43 -4.62
C VAL A 553 26.73 -17.31 -5.51
N TYR A 554 25.77 -16.53 -6.01
CA TYR A 554 26.00 -15.17 -6.50
C TYR A 554 26.64 -14.35 -5.37
N LEU A 555 27.98 -14.44 -5.28
CA LEU A 555 28.72 -14.01 -4.10
C LEU A 555 28.97 -12.52 -4.20
N THR A 556 28.34 -11.80 -3.28
CA THR A 556 28.83 -10.48 -2.89
C THR A 556 30.01 -10.66 -1.94
N VAL A 557 31.15 -10.08 -2.26
CA VAL A 557 32.22 -9.87 -1.26
C VAL A 557 32.34 -8.41 -0.89
N ASN A 558 32.42 -8.16 0.40
CA ASN A 558 32.58 -6.88 1.09
C ASN A 558 33.81 -6.96 2.03
N GLY A 559 34.19 -5.88 2.71
CA GLY A 559 35.37 -5.86 3.60
C GLY A 559 36.66 -5.55 2.83
N SER A 560 37.80 -6.18 3.15
CA SER A 560 39.09 -5.97 2.46
C SER A 560 39.90 -7.26 2.27
N TYR A 561 40.38 -7.49 1.05
CA TYR A 561 41.23 -8.63 0.70
C TYR A 561 42.60 -8.58 1.41
N PRO A 562 43.29 -9.72 1.64
CA PRO A 562 44.68 -9.74 2.13
C PRO A 562 45.66 -8.94 1.25
N LYS A 563 46.79 -8.50 1.85
CA LYS A 563 47.75 -7.61 1.19
C LYS A 563 48.54 -8.32 0.08
N VAL A 564 48.43 -7.83 -1.16
CA VAL A 564 49.07 -8.39 -2.37
C VAL A 564 49.51 -7.30 -3.37
N HIS A 565 50.40 -7.65 -4.32
CA HIS A 565 50.93 -6.73 -5.34
C HIS A 565 50.49 -7.05 -6.79
N SER A 566 49.64 -8.05 -6.95
CA SER A 566 48.81 -8.28 -8.13
C SER A 566 47.60 -9.09 -7.68
N LEU A 567 46.43 -8.87 -8.29
CA LEU A 567 45.23 -9.65 -8.00
C LEU A 567 44.36 -9.84 -9.25
N THR A 568 44.32 -11.06 -9.78
CA THR A 568 43.20 -11.55 -10.57
C THR A 568 42.06 -11.95 -9.63
N VAL A 569 40.87 -11.39 -9.82
CA VAL A 569 39.67 -11.76 -9.06
C VAL A 569 39.21 -13.16 -9.49
N PHE A 570 39.05 -14.05 -8.51
CA PHE A 570 38.63 -15.42 -8.71
C PHE A 570 37.12 -15.60 -8.48
N SER A 571 36.54 -16.54 -9.20
CA SER A 571 35.20 -17.10 -8.94
C SER A 571 35.17 -17.70 -7.50
N PRO A 572 34.12 -17.54 -6.67
CA PRO A 572 32.73 -17.16 -6.98
C PRO A 572 32.39 -15.68 -7.17
N ILE A 573 33.36 -14.77 -7.14
CA ILE A 573 33.09 -13.34 -6.91
C ILE A 573 32.46 -12.67 -8.13
N LYS A 574 31.12 -12.77 -8.26
CA LYS A 574 30.33 -12.09 -9.29
C LYS A 574 29.98 -10.66 -8.95
N LYS A 575 29.95 -10.33 -7.65
CA LYS A 575 29.73 -8.98 -7.16
C LYS A 575 30.76 -8.56 -6.12
N ILE A 576 31.36 -7.40 -6.34
CA ILE A 576 32.23 -6.75 -5.37
C ILE A 576 31.47 -5.57 -4.76
N LYS A 577 31.52 -5.40 -3.43
CA LYS A 577 31.01 -4.23 -2.71
C LYS A 577 32.10 -3.69 -1.76
N GLY A 578 32.00 -2.42 -1.41
CA GLY A 578 32.83 -1.84 -0.36
C GLY A 578 34.33 -1.96 -0.63
N SER A 579 35.13 -1.97 0.42
CA SER A 579 36.59 -1.78 0.37
C SER A 579 37.42 -2.98 -0.11
N PHE A 580 36.89 -3.85 -0.98
CA PHE A 580 37.48 -5.16 -1.29
C PHE A 580 38.96 -5.07 -1.68
N PHE A 581 39.32 -4.15 -2.59
CA PHE A 581 40.69 -4.01 -3.07
C PHE A 581 41.61 -3.19 -2.14
N LYS A 582 41.19 -2.77 -0.93
CA LYS A 582 41.91 -1.79 -0.08
C LYS A 582 43.38 -2.11 0.21
N ASN A 583 43.76 -3.38 0.31
CA ASN A 583 45.14 -3.80 0.58
C ASN A 583 45.88 -4.33 -0.67
N VAL A 584 45.24 -4.26 -1.84
CA VAL A 584 45.77 -4.69 -3.14
C VAL A 584 46.60 -3.54 -3.73
N SER A 585 47.68 -3.87 -4.42
CA SER A 585 48.52 -2.90 -5.13
C SER A 585 48.95 -3.47 -6.48
N GLY A 586 49.53 -2.64 -7.35
CA GLY A 586 49.99 -3.06 -8.66
C GLY A 586 48.84 -3.33 -9.63
N GLU A 587 48.83 -4.51 -10.24
CA GLU A 587 47.92 -4.87 -11.33
C GLU A 587 46.66 -5.57 -10.81
N VAL A 588 45.49 -5.22 -11.34
CA VAL A 588 44.21 -5.86 -11.03
C VAL A 588 43.49 -6.32 -12.29
N ASP A 589 43.16 -7.60 -12.34
CA ASP A 589 42.28 -8.18 -13.35
C ASP A 589 40.95 -8.58 -12.68
N LEU A 590 39.84 -8.05 -13.17
CA LEU A 590 38.52 -8.33 -12.60
C LEU A 590 37.90 -9.66 -13.08
N GLY A 591 38.54 -10.37 -14.02
CA GLY A 591 38.22 -11.74 -14.42
C GLY A 591 36.79 -11.91 -14.97
N SER A 592 35.84 -12.28 -14.11
CA SER A 592 34.42 -12.45 -14.47
C SER A 592 33.44 -11.77 -13.51
N VAL A 593 33.86 -10.67 -12.88
CA VAL A 593 32.96 -9.78 -12.12
C VAL A 593 31.91 -9.16 -13.05
N GLN A 594 30.65 -9.19 -12.63
CA GLN A 594 29.49 -8.72 -13.42
C GLN A 594 28.88 -7.44 -12.83
N GLU A 595 28.81 -7.32 -11.50
CA GLU A 595 28.41 -6.10 -10.79
C GLU A 595 29.59 -5.56 -9.94
N MET A 596 30.18 -4.43 -10.34
CA MET A 596 31.05 -3.66 -9.45
C MET A 596 30.24 -2.69 -8.58
N GLY A 597 30.41 -2.79 -7.27
CA GLY A 597 29.87 -1.87 -6.28
C GLY A 597 30.76 -0.65 -6.07
N SER A 598 30.15 0.43 -5.56
CA SER A 598 30.80 1.74 -5.42
C SER A 598 32.04 1.74 -4.55
N CYS A 599 32.98 2.63 -4.89
CA CYS A 599 34.14 3.00 -4.06
C CYS A 599 35.10 1.85 -3.73
N CYS A 600 35.17 0.81 -4.58
CA CYS A 600 35.82 -0.45 -4.23
C CYS A 600 37.32 -0.57 -4.58
N LEU A 601 37.80 0.14 -5.61
CA LEU A 601 39.22 0.18 -5.97
C LEU A 601 40.00 1.14 -5.04
N ASN A 602 41.33 1.12 -5.10
CA ASN A 602 42.19 1.89 -4.19
C ASN A 602 43.42 2.53 -4.88
N ASN A 603 44.10 3.43 -4.17
CA ASN A 603 45.19 4.24 -4.70
C ASN A 603 46.48 3.47 -5.08
N ALA A 604 46.70 2.27 -4.57
CA ALA A 604 47.91 1.49 -4.85
C ALA A 604 47.83 0.65 -6.13
N ILE A 605 46.69 0.66 -6.84
CA ILE A 605 46.50 0.01 -8.14
C ILE A 605 47.05 0.92 -9.25
N THR A 606 47.84 0.35 -10.16
CA THR A 606 48.52 1.04 -11.26
C THR A 606 48.01 0.63 -12.65
N SER A 607 47.45 -0.58 -12.79
CA SER A 607 46.81 -1.06 -14.02
C SER A 607 45.54 -1.83 -13.69
N ILE A 608 44.50 -1.70 -14.51
CA ILE A 608 43.27 -2.50 -14.39
C ILE A 608 42.74 -3.02 -15.73
N THR A 609 42.30 -4.27 -15.75
CA THR A 609 41.59 -4.89 -16.88
C THR A 609 40.10 -5.02 -16.56
N LEU A 610 39.24 -4.46 -17.42
CA LEU A 610 37.78 -4.52 -17.29
C LEU A 610 37.19 -5.57 -18.27
N PRO A 611 36.63 -6.68 -17.78
CA PRO A 611 36.12 -7.74 -18.65
C PRO A 611 34.83 -7.35 -19.36
N THR A 612 34.59 -7.92 -20.53
CA THR A 612 33.37 -7.68 -21.33
C THR A 612 32.07 -8.08 -20.63
N THR A 613 32.14 -8.93 -19.60
CA THR A 613 31.02 -9.40 -18.76
C THR A 613 30.58 -8.41 -17.68
N LEU A 614 31.31 -7.29 -17.51
CA LEU A 614 31.03 -6.26 -16.52
C LEU A 614 29.82 -5.41 -16.94
N THR A 615 28.64 -6.02 -16.87
CA THR A 615 27.36 -5.45 -17.31
C THR A 615 26.87 -4.30 -16.44
N LYS A 616 27.42 -4.12 -15.23
CA LYS A 616 26.98 -3.07 -14.32
C LYS A 616 28.11 -2.56 -13.42
N ILE A 617 28.33 -1.25 -13.50
CA ILE A 617 29.30 -0.52 -12.69
C ILE A 617 28.51 0.50 -11.89
N ARG A 618 28.62 0.45 -10.56
CA ARG A 618 28.06 1.48 -9.67
C ARG A 618 29.06 2.63 -9.50
N ARG A 619 28.53 3.81 -9.15
CA ARG A 619 29.27 5.09 -9.06
C ARG A 619 30.55 4.99 -8.25
N ASN A 620 31.57 5.78 -8.59
CA ASN A 620 32.78 5.98 -7.80
C ASN A 620 33.67 4.73 -7.64
N VAL A 621 33.57 3.74 -8.53
CA VAL A 621 34.46 2.57 -8.58
C VAL A 621 35.93 2.97 -8.73
N PHE A 622 36.27 3.88 -9.65
CA PHE A 622 37.65 4.33 -9.88
C PHE A 622 38.08 5.49 -8.97
N GLU A 623 37.21 5.96 -8.06
CA GLU A 623 37.28 7.25 -7.38
C GLU A 623 38.53 7.45 -6.49
N LYS A 624 39.30 6.39 -6.20
CA LYS A 624 40.50 6.43 -5.34
C LYS A 624 41.81 6.10 -6.05
N CYS A 625 41.82 5.81 -7.35
CA CYS A 625 42.96 5.19 -8.04
C CYS A 625 43.96 6.21 -8.63
N ASN A 626 44.54 7.13 -7.84
CA ASN A 626 45.35 8.22 -8.41
C ASN A 626 46.66 7.77 -9.08
N ASN A 627 47.17 6.56 -8.76
CA ASN A 627 48.34 5.97 -9.41
C ASN A 627 47.99 5.10 -10.64
N LEU A 628 46.72 5.05 -11.05
CA LEU A 628 46.28 4.30 -12.22
C LEU A 628 46.86 4.94 -13.50
N GLN A 629 47.60 4.14 -14.28
CA GLN A 629 48.30 4.55 -15.49
C GLN A 629 47.79 3.83 -16.74
N HIS A 630 47.12 2.69 -16.58
CA HIS A 630 46.62 1.86 -17.68
C HIS A 630 45.23 1.28 -17.36
N VAL A 631 44.35 1.29 -18.35
CA VAL A 631 42.99 0.70 -18.28
C VAL A 631 42.75 -0.06 -19.58
N ASP A 632 42.58 -1.37 -19.50
CA ASP A 632 42.15 -2.17 -20.64
C ASP A 632 40.62 -2.36 -20.62
N LEU A 633 39.95 -1.94 -21.69
CA LEU A 633 38.51 -2.13 -21.93
C LEU A 633 38.20 -3.34 -22.83
N CYS A 634 39.18 -4.23 -23.04
CA CYS A 634 39.15 -5.35 -23.97
C CYS A 634 38.75 -4.93 -25.40
N GLY A 635 39.41 -3.89 -25.91
CA GLY A 635 39.28 -3.43 -27.30
C GLY A 635 38.23 -2.35 -27.58
N LYS A 636 37.62 -1.74 -26.56
CA LYS A 636 36.78 -0.53 -26.71
C LYS A 636 37.58 0.75 -26.46
N SER A 637 37.28 1.83 -27.17
CA SER A 637 37.87 3.16 -26.97
C SER A 637 37.07 4.03 -25.98
N SER A 638 35.75 3.82 -25.88
CA SER A 638 34.87 4.54 -24.95
C SER A 638 34.22 3.62 -23.92
N PHE A 639 33.91 4.21 -22.78
CA PHE A 639 33.27 3.61 -21.63
C PHE A 639 31.83 4.13 -21.53
N PHE A 640 30.87 3.23 -21.75
CA PHE A 640 29.44 3.54 -21.79
C PHE A 640 28.74 3.44 -20.41
N GLY A 641 29.43 2.97 -19.37
CA GLY A 641 28.88 2.89 -18.02
C GLY A 641 28.74 4.27 -17.36
N CYS A 642 27.91 4.36 -16.33
CA CYS A 642 27.73 5.62 -15.59
C CYS A 642 28.89 5.86 -14.61
N VAL A 643 29.64 6.95 -14.80
CA VAL A 643 30.84 7.32 -14.00
C VAL A 643 30.78 8.77 -13.53
N SER A 644 31.45 9.07 -12.41
CA SER A 644 31.63 10.45 -11.94
C SER A 644 32.80 11.18 -12.60
N VAL A 645 32.86 12.51 -12.47
CA VAL A 645 33.95 13.35 -12.99
C VAL A 645 35.33 12.99 -12.41
N ILE A 646 35.40 12.42 -11.20
CA ILE A 646 36.67 11.97 -10.61
C ILE A 646 37.14 10.68 -11.30
N GLU A 647 36.21 9.80 -11.68
CA GLU A 647 36.50 8.59 -12.44
C GLU A 647 36.89 8.93 -13.88
N GLN A 648 36.09 9.75 -14.56
CA GLN A 648 36.36 10.28 -15.91
C GLN A 648 37.78 10.84 -16.01
N LYS A 649 38.18 11.76 -15.12
CA LYS A 649 39.51 12.41 -15.13
C LYS A 649 40.68 11.48 -14.75
N ARG A 650 40.41 10.21 -14.43
CA ARG A 650 41.43 9.15 -14.34
C ARG A 650 41.39 8.19 -15.54
N LEU A 651 40.21 7.86 -16.04
CA LEU A 651 40.03 7.07 -17.27
C LEU A 651 40.60 7.81 -18.49
N GLU A 652 40.37 9.13 -18.61
CA GLU A 652 40.93 9.99 -19.65
C GLU A 652 42.47 10.03 -19.64
N LYS A 653 43.09 10.01 -18.44
CA LYS A 653 44.55 9.93 -18.29
C LYS A 653 45.12 8.57 -18.73
N CYS A 654 44.28 7.55 -18.79
CA CYS A 654 44.61 6.22 -19.32
C CYS A 654 44.17 6.04 -20.78
N GLY A 655 43.71 7.10 -21.46
CA GLY A 655 43.30 7.07 -22.87
C GLY A 655 41.85 6.65 -23.14
N VAL A 656 41.00 6.54 -22.11
CA VAL A 656 39.60 6.11 -22.23
C VAL A 656 38.65 7.32 -22.21
N THR A 657 37.72 7.41 -23.17
CA THR A 657 36.62 8.40 -23.13
C THR A 657 35.40 7.86 -22.38
N CYS A 658 34.54 8.72 -21.84
CA CYS A 658 33.37 8.32 -21.05
C CYS A 658 32.10 9.05 -21.53
N ASP A 659 31.07 8.28 -21.88
CA ASP A 659 29.90 8.82 -22.60
C ASP A 659 28.72 9.19 -21.66
N ASN A 660 28.62 8.55 -20.49
CA ASN A 660 27.54 8.71 -19.52
C ASN A 660 28.06 9.24 -18.17
N VAL A 661 28.38 10.54 -18.11
CA VAL A 661 28.88 11.18 -16.88
C VAL A 661 27.72 11.59 -15.96
N ILE A 662 27.68 10.99 -14.77
CA ILE A 662 26.64 11.18 -13.73
C ILE A 662 27.19 11.91 -12.51
N PHE A 663 26.33 12.62 -11.79
CA PHE A 663 26.69 13.28 -10.55
C PHE A 663 26.18 12.49 -9.33
N GLY A 664 27.08 12.08 -8.45
CA GLY A 664 26.81 11.28 -7.25
C GLY A 664 26.89 12.06 -5.94
N SER A 665 26.55 11.37 -4.84
CA SER A 665 26.51 11.93 -3.48
C SER A 665 27.87 12.31 -2.90
N ASP A 666 28.94 11.64 -3.36
CA ASP A 666 30.23 11.66 -2.67
C ASP A 666 31.10 12.82 -3.21
N GLU A 667 30.94 13.14 -4.50
CA GLU A 667 31.68 14.21 -5.19
C GLU A 667 31.28 15.62 -4.70
N TRP A 668 30.06 15.81 -4.20
CA TRP A 668 29.54 17.09 -3.69
C TRP A 668 30.48 17.75 -2.67
N ASN A 669 31.10 16.95 -1.79
CA ASN A 669 31.99 17.47 -0.75
C ASN A 669 33.40 17.83 -1.25
N GLN A 670 33.83 17.28 -2.40
CA GLN A 670 35.10 17.65 -3.03
C GLN A 670 34.94 18.88 -3.93
N PHE A 671 33.86 18.94 -4.71
CA PHE A 671 33.58 20.02 -5.65
C PHE A 671 32.57 21.02 -5.09
N LYS A 672 33.07 21.98 -4.30
CA LYS A 672 32.30 23.15 -3.79
C LYS A 672 31.58 23.95 -4.88
N CYS A 673 31.96 23.78 -6.14
CA CYS A 673 31.17 24.15 -7.32
C CYS A 673 31.21 22.97 -8.29
N ILE A 674 30.05 22.47 -8.70
CA ILE A 674 29.93 21.30 -9.57
C ILE A 674 30.21 21.71 -11.03
N SER A 675 30.93 20.87 -11.79
CA SER A 675 31.23 21.19 -13.19
C SER A 675 30.00 21.05 -14.10
N LYS A 676 29.99 21.77 -15.22
CA LYS A 676 28.83 21.90 -16.12
C LYS A 676 28.65 20.73 -17.11
N GLU A 677 29.18 19.55 -16.77
CA GLU A 677 29.53 18.49 -17.74
C GLU A 677 28.60 17.25 -17.67
N PHE A 678 27.96 17.02 -16.52
CA PHE A 678 27.03 15.91 -16.25
C PHE A 678 25.69 16.07 -17.00
N LYS A 679 24.91 14.97 -17.13
CA LYS A 679 23.54 15.04 -17.69
C LYS A 679 22.42 14.43 -16.83
N THR A 680 22.71 13.58 -15.85
CA THR A 680 21.69 12.90 -15.03
C THR A 680 22.02 12.98 -13.56
N LEU A 681 21.01 13.28 -12.73
CA LEU A 681 21.10 13.15 -11.27
C LEU A 681 20.38 11.87 -10.84
N ASP A 682 21.13 11.00 -10.18
CA ASP A 682 20.65 9.73 -9.64
C ASP A 682 21.30 9.50 -8.28
N LEU A 683 20.49 9.49 -7.22
CA LEU A 683 20.92 9.35 -5.83
C LEU A 683 20.49 8.02 -5.18
N ASN A 684 20.07 7.02 -5.97
CA ASN A 684 19.39 5.76 -5.56
C ASN A 684 20.05 4.78 -4.55
N ASN A 685 20.96 5.22 -3.67
CA ASN A 685 21.26 4.49 -2.44
C ASN A 685 20.26 4.90 -1.36
N LYS A 686 19.25 4.06 -1.14
CA LYS A 686 18.16 4.29 -0.17
C LYS A 686 18.64 4.77 1.21
N SER A 687 17.86 5.69 1.77
CA SER A 687 17.67 5.99 3.20
C SER A 687 18.85 6.36 4.12
N LYS A 688 20.14 6.32 3.71
CA LYS A 688 21.25 6.43 4.68
C LYS A 688 22.16 7.68 4.68
N TRP A 689 22.31 8.45 3.58
CA TRP A 689 23.48 9.36 3.44
C TRP A 689 23.22 10.87 3.30
N TRP A 690 21.99 11.35 3.06
CA TRP A 690 21.73 12.80 2.85
C TRP A 690 21.93 13.71 4.10
N GLY A 691 22.48 13.19 5.21
CA GLY A 691 22.82 13.98 6.40
C GLY A 691 21.61 14.63 7.06
N ALA A 692 21.74 15.93 7.37
CA ALA A 692 20.65 16.81 7.81
C ALA A 692 20.44 17.96 6.80
N ALA A 693 20.72 17.71 5.51
CA ALA A 693 20.71 18.73 4.47
C ALA A 693 19.28 19.16 4.09
N THR A 694 18.81 20.25 4.68
CA THR A 694 17.50 20.83 4.38
C THR A 694 17.44 21.53 3.00
N TYR A 695 18.59 21.86 2.42
CA TYR A 695 18.73 22.57 1.15
C TYR A 695 19.59 21.79 0.15
N PHE A 696 19.18 21.79 -1.13
CA PHE A 696 19.96 21.25 -2.26
C PHE A 696 19.89 22.20 -3.47
N GLU A 697 20.95 22.21 -4.29
CA GLU A 697 21.05 23.05 -5.50
C GLU A 697 21.67 22.25 -6.65
N MET A 698 20.90 22.03 -7.71
CA MET A 698 21.25 21.09 -8.79
C MET A 698 22.05 21.77 -9.92
N PRO A 699 23.08 21.11 -10.51
CA PRO A 699 23.88 21.70 -11.59
C PRO A 699 23.05 22.07 -12.83
N ASN A 700 23.30 23.24 -13.44
CA ASN A 700 22.61 23.76 -14.65
C ASN A 700 22.96 23.03 -15.96
N ASN A 701 22.99 21.70 -15.91
CA ASN A 701 23.29 20.77 -17.00
C ASN A 701 22.61 19.39 -16.79
N ILE A 702 21.93 19.16 -15.66
CA ILE A 702 21.12 17.96 -15.43
C ILE A 702 19.83 18.04 -16.25
N VAL A 703 19.51 16.96 -16.96
CA VAL A 703 18.35 16.79 -17.86
C VAL A 703 17.29 15.86 -17.25
N THR A 704 17.66 14.99 -16.31
CA THR A 704 16.74 14.02 -15.69
C THR A 704 17.03 13.79 -14.20
N ILE A 705 15.97 13.68 -13.39
CA ILE A 705 15.98 13.10 -12.05
C ILE A 705 15.36 11.70 -12.13
N GLU A 706 16.10 10.69 -11.68
CA GLU A 706 15.68 9.29 -11.77
C GLU A 706 14.56 8.88 -10.80
N LYS A 707 13.93 7.72 -11.07
CA LYS A 707 12.95 7.11 -10.17
C LYS A 707 13.56 6.94 -8.78
N ASP A 708 12.75 7.12 -7.74
CA ASP A 708 13.12 6.97 -6.32
C ASP A 708 14.28 7.88 -5.83
N CYS A 709 14.79 8.83 -6.64
CA CYS A 709 16.04 9.57 -6.38
C CYS A 709 16.10 10.29 -5.02
N PHE A 710 15.00 10.90 -4.59
CA PHE A 710 14.80 11.45 -3.25
C PHE A 710 13.64 10.72 -2.52
N SER A 711 13.18 9.56 -3.01
CA SER A 711 12.09 8.82 -2.38
C SER A 711 12.41 8.56 -0.93
N ASN A 712 11.40 8.86 -0.12
CA ASN A 712 11.40 8.79 1.30
C ASN A 712 12.42 9.71 2.01
N TYR A 713 12.96 10.76 1.37
CA TYR A 713 13.88 11.68 2.04
C TYR A 713 13.16 12.70 2.94
N ASN A 714 13.10 12.39 4.24
CA ASN A 714 12.35 13.12 5.27
C ASN A 714 12.81 14.55 5.60
N LEU A 715 14.00 15.00 5.16
CA LEU A 715 14.63 16.22 5.71
C LEU A 715 14.85 17.35 4.71
N LEU A 716 14.72 17.08 3.40
CA LEU A 716 14.74 18.11 2.38
C LEU A 716 13.61 19.11 2.65
N THR A 717 13.90 20.40 2.76
CA THR A 717 12.90 21.49 2.85
C THR A 717 12.86 22.34 1.59
N GLN A 718 13.96 22.42 0.84
CA GLN A 718 14.08 23.20 -0.37
C GLN A 718 15.03 22.54 -1.36
N ILE A 719 14.67 22.55 -2.65
CA ILE A 719 15.57 22.21 -3.75
C ILE A 719 15.50 23.25 -4.87
N ILE A 720 16.66 23.73 -5.33
CA ILE A 720 16.81 24.42 -6.61
C ILE A 720 17.11 23.37 -7.68
N LEU A 721 16.27 23.37 -8.72
CA LEU A 721 16.41 22.47 -9.86
C LEU A 721 17.24 23.11 -10.97
N SER A 722 17.79 22.26 -11.84
CA SER A 722 18.62 22.63 -12.97
C SER A 722 17.83 23.37 -14.06
N ASP A 723 18.34 24.47 -14.58
CA ASP A 723 17.75 25.18 -15.73
C ASP A 723 17.63 24.33 -17.01
N THR A 724 18.24 23.13 -17.06
CA THR A 724 18.15 22.17 -18.19
C THR A 724 17.30 20.92 -17.92
N LEU A 725 16.66 20.79 -16.75
CA LEU A 725 15.92 19.58 -16.37
C LEU A 725 14.66 19.40 -17.22
N GLU A 726 14.55 18.28 -17.95
CA GLU A 726 13.39 17.95 -18.78
C GLU A 726 12.43 16.94 -18.12
N GLU A 727 12.92 16.05 -17.25
CA GLU A 727 12.10 14.97 -16.68
C GLU A 727 12.36 14.69 -15.19
N ILE A 728 11.27 14.53 -14.43
CA ILE A 728 11.24 13.99 -13.07
C ILE A 728 10.41 12.70 -13.10
N LYS A 729 11.00 11.57 -12.70
CA LYS A 729 10.37 10.25 -12.82
C LYS A 729 9.47 9.87 -11.63
N GLU A 730 8.86 8.69 -11.75
CA GLU A 730 7.99 8.04 -10.76
C GLU A 730 8.60 8.06 -9.34
N SER A 731 7.79 8.34 -8.33
CA SER A 731 8.19 8.40 -6.90
C SER A 731 9.45 9.23 -6.56
N ALA A 732 9.93 10.10 -7.46
CA ALA A 732 11.24 10.76 -7.34
C ALA A 732 11.43 11.59 -6.04
N PHE A 733 10.35 12.08 -5.43
CA PHE A 733 10.28 12.75 -4.12
C PHE A 733 9.14 12.19 -3.24
N GLU A 734 8.72 10.94 -3.45
CA GLU A 734 7.64 10.30 -2.70
C GLU A 734 7.92 10.34 -1.19
N SER A 735 6.92 10.70 -0.37
CA SER A 735 7.03 10.80 1.08
C SER A 735 8.20 11.68 1.57
N CYS A 736 8.56 12.73 0.82
CA CYS A 736 9.45 13.82 1.26
C CYS A 736 8.72 14.75 2.26
N TYR A 737 8.41 14.23 3.45
CA TYR A 737 7.54 14.88 4.44
C TYR A 737 7.95 16.29 4.91
N SER A 738 9.19 16.74 4.67
CA SER A 738 9.62 18.11 5.02
C SER A 738 9.70 19.10 3.85
N LEU A 739 9.47 18.69 2.60
CA LEU A 739 9.70 19.56 1.43
C LEU A 739 8.70 20.72 1.43
N GLU A 740 9.18 21.96 1.58
CA GLU A 740 8.31 23.14 1.74
C GLU A 740 8.13 23.93 0.44
N SER A 741 9.12 23.89 -0.46
CA SER A 741 9.04 24.56 -1.77
C SER A 741 9.95 23.92 -2.81
N ILE A 742 9.52 23.97 -4.07
CA ILE A 742 10.28 23.56 -5.24
C ILE A 742 10.05 24.56 -6.38
N LYS A 743 11.11 24.92 -7.12
CA LYS A 743 11.02 25.78 -8.30
C LYS A 743 11.29 24.96 -9.55
N PHE A 744 10.26 24.72 -10.35
CA PHE A 744 10.39 23.98 -11.58
C PHE A 744 10.99 24.86 -12.70
N PRO A 745 11.99 24.36 -13.45
CA PRO A 745 12.70 25.11 -14.48
C PRO A 745 11.94 25.10 -15.81
N LYS A 746 12.13 26.12 -16.66
CA LYS A 746 11.39 26.27 -17.93
C LYS A 746 11.64 25.14 -18.96
N SER A 747 12.68 24.34 -18.76
CA SER A 747 13.02 23.16 -19.56
C SER A 747 12.16 21.93 -19.25
N LEU A 748 11.45 21.91 -18.12
CA LEU A 748 10.71 20.74 -17.66
C LEU A 748 9.55 20.39 -18.61
N LYS A 749 9.50 19.11 -19.01
CA LYS A 749 8.50 18.53 -19.91
C LYS A 749 7.60 17.50 -19.21
N ARG A 750 8.15 16.73 -18.25
CA ARG A 750 7.45 15.57 -17.66
C ARG A 750 7.64 15.46 -16.15
N ILE A 751 6.55 15.14 -15.44
CA ILE A 751 6.51 14.76 -14.02
C ILE A 751 5.84 13.39 -13.91
N GLY A 752 6.47 12.44 -13.21
CA GLY A 752 5.98 11.06 -13.07
C GLY A 752 4.79 10.86 -12.13
N GLU A 753 4.25 9.66 -12.16
CA GLU A 753 3.27 9.14 -11.18
C GLU A 753 3.87 9.12 -9.77
N LEU A 754 3.06 9.44 -8.75
CA LEU A 754 3.47 9.53 -7.33
C LEU A 754 4.70 10.45 -7.06
N ALA A 755 5.15 11.26 -8.02
CA ALA A 755 6.47 11.89 -7.98
C ALA A 755 6.71 12.81 -6.77
N PHE A 756 5.66 13.41 -6.21
CA PHE A 756 5.64 14.16 -4.95
C PHE A 756 4.53 13.67 -4.00
N TYR A 757 4.01 12.44 -4.18
CA TYR A 757 3.02 11.85 -3.29
C TYR A 757 3.46 11.97 -1.83
N ARG A 758 2.55 12.36 -0.94
CA ARG A 758 2.86 12.56 0.49
C ARG A 758 3.98 13.58 0.78
N CYS A 759 4.22 14.56 -0.09
CA CYS A 759 4.99 15.78 0.26
C CYS A 759 4.19 16.72 1.17
N VAL A 760 3.81 16.26 2.37
CA VAL A 760 2.82 16.89 3.27
C VAL A 760 3.12 18.33 3.70
N LYS A 761 4.32 18.86 3.44
CA LYS A 761 4.76 20.22 3.77
C LYS A 761 4.79 21.20 2.60
N LEU A 762 4.59 20.76 1.37
CA LEU A 762 4.82 21.57 0.16
C LEU A 762 3.80 22.71 0.10
N LYS A 763 4.25 23.98 0.07
CA LYS A 763 3.36 25.15 0.22
C LYS A 763 2.84 25.73 -1.09
N GLU A 764 3.64 25.63 -2.15
CA GLU A 764 3.33 26.18 -3.46
C GLU A 764 3.96 25.34 -4.56
N VAL A 765 3.21 25.17 -5.65
CA VAL A 765 3.60 24.43 -6.86
C VAL A 765 3.43 25.35 -8.06
N ILE A 766 4.51 25.73 -8.74
CA ILE A 766 4.48 26.50 -9.99
C ILE A 766 5.07 25.63 -11.09
N ILE A 767 4.20 24.97 -11.86
CA ILE A 767 4.58 24.12 -12.98
C ILE A 767 4.71 25.00 -14.25
N PRO A 768 5.78 24.85 -15.05
CA PRO A 768 5.98 25.63 -16.29
C PRO A 768 4.95 25.28 -17.36
N SER A 769 4.78 26.17 -18.35
CA SER A 769 3.98 25.91 -19.56
C SER A 769 4.45 24.64 -20.27
N ASN A 770 5.77 24.50 -20.43
CA ASN A 770 6.39 23.47 -21.27
C ASN A 770 6.21 22.03 -20.75
N VAL A 771 5.59 21.82 -19.58
CA VAL A 771 5.23 20.50 -19.07
C VAL A 771 4.00 19.98 -19.80
N THR A 772 4.17 18.84 -20.49
CA THR A 772 3.13 18.17 -21.28
C THR A 772 2.55 16.94 -20.60
N GLN A 773 3.17 16.42 -19.53
CA GLN A 773 2.69 15.26 -18.77
C GLN A 773 2.97 15.39 -17.27
N ILE A 774 1.96 15.10 -16.45
CA ILE A 774 2.04 14.98 -14.98
C ILE A 774 1.28 13.72 -14.59
N GLY A 775 1.94 12.71 -14.02
CA GLY A 775 1.32 11.40 -13.74
C GLY A 775 0.27 11.40 -12.63
N ASP A 776 -0.45 10.28 -12.52
CA ASP A 776 -1.46 10.06 -11.49
C ASP A 776 -0.89 10.23 -10.08
N PHE A 777 -1.71 10.75 -9.16
CA PHE A 777 -1.36 10.99 -7.74
C PHE A 777 -0.10 11.84 -7.50
N ALA A 778 0.43 12.55 -8.50
CA ALA A 778 1.76 13.16 -8.42
C ALA A 778 1.95 14.17 -7.29
N PHE A 779 0.90 14.84 -6.81
CA PHE A 779 0.91 15.70 -5.61
C PHE A 779 -0.20 15.31 -4.60
N ASN A 780 -0.66 14.06 -4.64
CA ASN A 780 -1.71 13.57 -3.74
C ASN A 780 -1.20 13.52 -2.28
N GLU A 781 -2.09 13.77 -1.32
CA GLU A 781 -1.79 13.92 0.12
C GLU A 781 -0.78 15.05 0.44
N CYS A 782 -0.58 16.01 -0.47
CA CYS A 782 0.22 17.21 -0.19
C CYS A 782 -0.60 18.27 0.57
N PHE A 783 -1.02 17.94 1.80
CA PHE A 783 -1.99 18.69 2.60
C PHE A 783 -1.71 20.20 2.77
N GLN A 784 -0.46 20.65 2.63
CA GLN A 784 -0.05 22.05 2.84
C GLN A 784 -0.01 22.93 1.58
N ILE A 785 -0.28 22.41 0.37
CA ILE A 785 -0.22 23.25 -0.85
C ILE A 785 -1.33 24.30 -0.78
N GLN A 786 -0.96 25.59 -0.76
CA GLN A 786 -1.91 26.71 -0.71
C GLN A 786 -2.20 27.29 -2.09
N ARG A 787 -1.21 27.23 -3.00
CA ARG A 787 -1.30 27.75 -4.36
C ARG A 787 -0.69 26.78 -5.38
N ALA A 788 -1.41 26.58 -6.48
CA ALA A 788 -0.94 25.86 -7.65
C ALA A 788 -0.98 26.78 -8.90
N VAL A 789 0.04 26.69 -9.74
CA VAL A 789 0.03 27.21 -11.12
C VAL A 789 0.36 26.04 -12.04
N ILE A 790 -0.51 25.73 -13.00
CA ILE A 790 -0.45 24.49 -13.79
C ILE A 790 -0.76 24.71 -15.27
N PRO A 791 -0.09 24.00 -16.20
CA PRO A 791 -0.43 24.03 -17.62
C PRO A 791 -1.74 23.30 -17.88
N ASN A 792 -2.51 23.78 -18.86
CA ASN A 792 -3.88 23.33 -19.13
C ASN A 792 -4.01 21.85 -19.56
N ILE A 793 -2.90 21.23 -19.97
CA ILE A 793 -2.79 19.81 -20.39
C ILE A 793 -2.81 18.82 -19.20
N THR A 794 -2.78 19.30 -17.95
CA THR A 794 -2.60 18.49 -16.73
C THR A 794 -3.77 17.54 -16.41
N ILE A 795 -5.01 17.86 -16.81
CA ILE A 795 -6.23 17.27 -16.24
C ILE A 795 -6.64 15.92 -16.88
N ASN A 796 -5.74 15.27 -17.62
CA ASN A 796 -5.97 13.94 -18.18
C ASN A 796 -5.64 12.80 -17.19
N ASN A 797 -4.96 13.09 -16.07
CA ASN A 797 -4.41 12.12 -15.12
C ASN A 797 -5.01 12.29 -13.72
N THR A 798 -5.22 11.17 -13.00
CA THR A 798 -6.19 11.07 -11.90
C THR A 798 -5.65 11.64 -10.59
N SER A 799 -6.50 12.34 -9.83
CA SER A 799 -6.27 12.69 -8.42
C SER A 799 -4.95 13.46 -8.13
N VAL A 800 -4.42 14.20 -9.10
CA VAL A 800 -3.10 14.86 -9.02
C VAL A 800 -2.92 15.73 -7.78
N PHE A 801 -3.91 16.54 -7.39
CA PHE A 801 -3.92 17.35 -6.15
C PHE A 801 -5.00 16.88 -5.15
N ASN A 802 -5.46 15.64 -5.25
CA ASN A 802 -6.46 15.07 -4.33
C ASN A 802 -5.92 15.11 -2.89
N TRP A 803 -6.74 15.50 -1.92
CA TRP A 803 -6.35 15.75 -0.51
C TRP A 803 -5.36 16.92 -0.31
N CYS A 804 -5.19 17.85 -1.26
CA CYS A 804 -4.53 19.13 -1.00
C CYS A 804 -5.45 20.10 -0.22
N THR A 805 -5.77 19.77 1.03
CA THR A 805 -6.84 20.40 1.82
C THR A 805 -6.69 21.92 2.01
N LEU A 806 -5.46 22.46 2.02
CA LEU A 806 -5.19 23.90 2.09
C LEU A 806 -5.17 24.63 0.73
N LEU A 807 -5.38 23.95 -0.40
CA LEU A 807 -5.31 24.56 -1.73
C LEU A 807 -6.42 25.59 -1.89
N SER A 808 -6.04 26.86 -2.04
CA SER A 808 -6.97 28.00 -2.05
C SER A 808 -6.91 28.84 -3.31
N LYS A 809 -5.87 28.65 -4.14
CA LYS A 809 -5.63 29.40 -5.38
C LYS A 809 -5.04 28.50 -6.46
N VAL A 810 -5.81 28.21 -7.50
CA VAL A 810 -5.31 27.58 -8.73
C VAL A 810 -5.24 28.62 -9.84
N LYS A 811 -4.13 28.66 -10.59
CA LYS A 811 -4.03 29.43 -11.84
C LYS A 811 -3.63 28.50 -12.99
N PHE A 812 -4.45 28.44 -14.02
CA PHE A 812 -4.09 27.79 -15.27
C PHE A 812 -3.18 28.71 -16.11
N ILE A 813 -2.27 28.10 -16.86
CA ILE A 813 -1.52 28.73 -17.95
C ILE A 813 -1.78 27.95 -19.24
N ASN A 814 -2.07 28.69 -20.32
CA ASN A 814 -2.38 28.09 -21.60
C ASN A 814 -1.10 27.56 -22.25
N ASN A 815 -1.16 26.32 -22.72
CA ASN A 815 -0.40 25.87 -23.88
C ASN A 815 -1.33 25.93 -25.08
N ASP A 816 -0.78 26.04 -26.29
CA ASP A 816 -1.55 26.26 -27.53
C ASP A 816 -2.26 24.99 -28.06
N GLU A 817 -2.42 23.95 -27.22
CA GLU A 817 -3.03 22.65 -27.56
C GLU A 817 -4.22 22.34 -26.64
N THR A 818 -5.44 22.48 -27.15
CA THR A 818 -6.70 22.35 -26.40
C THR A 818 -7.22 20.90 -26.37
N THR A 819 -6.57 20.03 -25.60
CA THR A 819 -6.85 18.57 -25.59
C THR A 819 -7.45 18.02 -24.30
N CYS A 820 -7.75 18.86 -23.31
CA CYS A 820 -8.33 18.46 -22.02
C CYS A 820 -9.83 18.16 -22.16
N LYS A 821 -10.18 16.93 -22.56
CA LYS A 821 -11.58 16.47 -22.74
C LYS A 821 -12.29 16.11 -21.44
N LEU A 822 -11.55 15.64 -20.44
CA LEU A 822 -12.09 15.14 -19.17
C LEU A 822 -11.56 16.00 -18.00
N PHE A 823 -12.26 15.92 -16.87
CA PHE A 823 -11.84 16.51 -15.59
C PHE A 823 -12.08 15.45 -14.50
N ASN A 824 -11.05 15.10 -13.69
CA ASN A 824 -10.94 13.74 -13.12
C ASN A 824 -10.39 13.66 -11.67
N LYS A 825 -11.22 14.00 -10.66
CA LYS A 825 -10.85 13.98 -9.21
C LYS A 825 -9.63 14.82 -8.84
N THR A 826 -9.15 15.64 -9.77
CA THR A 826 -7.85 16.34 -9.70
C THR A 826 -7.75 17.26 -8.49
N PHE A 827 -8.88 17.79 -8.01
CA PHE A 827 -9.01 18.70 -6.87
C PHE A 827 -9.98 18.19 -5.79
N ALA A 828 -10.32 16.89 -5.78
CA ALA A 828 -11.15 16.32 -4.72
C ALA A 828 -10.49 16.52 -3.34
N PHE A 829 -11.29 16.79 -2.32
CA PHE A 829 -10.85 17.13 -0.96
C PHE A 829 -9.96 18.40 -0.87
N CYS A 830 -10.01 19.30 -1.86
CA CYS A 830 -9.38 20.63 -1.79
C CYS A 830 -10.24 21.63 -1.01
N LEU A 831 -10.41 21.37 0.30
CA LEU A 831 -11.38 22.02 1.20
C LEU A 831 -11.33 23.56 1.19
N SER A 832 -10.20 24.17 0.82
CA SER A 832 -9.96 25.63 0.87
C SER A 832 -10.19 26.38 -0.45
N LEU A 833 -10.53 25.69 -1.55
CA LEU A 833 -10.57 26.29 -2.89
C LEU A 833 -11.93 26.95 -3.18
N LYS A 834 -11.93 28.29 -3.36
CA LYS A 834 -13.17 29.09 -3.46
C LYS A 834 -13.79 29.20 -4.85
N THR A 835 -12.97 29.09 -5.89
CA THR A 835 -13.37 29.08 -7.30
C THR A 835 -12.37 28.25 -8.08
N ILE A 836 -12.81 27.67 -9.20
CA ILE A 836 -11.94 26.98 -10.14
C ILE A 836 -12.44 27.24 -11.57
N LEU A 837 -11.51 27.45 -12.49
CA LEU A 837 -11.79 27.53 -13.92
C LEU A 837 -11.79 26.11 -14.50
N ILE A 838 -12.87 25.71 -15.16
CA ILE A 838 -12.90 24.52 -16.00
C ILE A 838 -12.52 24.95 -17.44
N PRO A 839 -11.63 24.25 -18.14
CA PRO A 839 -11.26 24.61 -19.51
C PRO A 839 -12.40 24.41 -20.53
N GLU A 840 -12.51 25.31 -21.51
CA GLU A 840 -13.49 25.23 -22.61
C GLU A 840 -13.42 23.93 -23.45
N SER A 841 -12.31 23.18 -23.39
CA SER A 841 -12.19 21.89 -24.10
C SER A 841 -12.84 20.71 -23.36
N VAL A 842 -13.32 20.90 -22.13
CA VAL A 842 -13.87 19.80 -21.32
C VAL A 842 -15.25 19.41 -21.84
N GLU A 843 -15.38 18.15 -22.24
CA GLU A 843 -16.62 17.53 -22.71
C GLU A 843 -17.38 16.88 -21.53
N LYS A 844 -16.67 16.53 -20.45
CA LYS A 844 -17.23 15.76 -19.32
C LYS A 844 -16.49 16.01 -18.00
N ILE A 845 -17.28 16.20 -16.94
CA ILE A 845 -16.83 16.22 -15.54
C ILE A 845 -17.07 14.83 -14.93
N GLN A 846 -16.03 14.19 -14.40
CA GLN A 846 -16.11 12.81 -13.92
C GLN A 846 -16.53 12.67 -12.45
N GLU A 847 -16.81 11.44 -12.01
CA GLU A 847 -17.22 11.13 -10.63
C GLU A 847 -16.29 11.78 -9.59
N ASN A 848 -16.85 12.32 -8.51
CA ASN A 848 -16.14 12.95 -7.39
C ASN A 848 -15.18 14.12 -7.76
N SER A 849 -15.28 14.73 -8.95
CA SER A 849 -14.25 15.66 -9.45
C SER A 849 -13.91 16.86 -8.55
N PHE A 850 -14.91 17.36 -7.84
CA PHE A 850 -14.82 18.47 -6.88
C PHE A 850 -15.45 18.07 -5.52
N GLU A 851 -15.49 16.77 -5.22
CA GLU A 851 -15.97 16.22 -3.95
C GLU A 851 -15.24 16.87 -2.77
N GLU A 852 -15.98 17.18 -1.70
CA GLU A 852 -15.49 17.85 -0.49
C GLU A 852 -14.83 19.22 -0.72
N MET A 853 -15.08 19.90 -1.85
CA MET A 853 -14.69 21.30 -2.04
C MET A 853 -15.62 22.26 -1.27
N THR A 854 -15.66 22.09 0.06
CA THR A 854 -16.53 22.78 1.01
C THR A 854 -16.44 24.31 0.94
N SER A 855 -15.31 24.89 0.53
CA SER A 855 -15.15 26.35 0.30
C SER A 855 -15.59 26.87 -1.07
N LEU A 856 -15.94 26.02 -2.04
CA LEU A 856 -16.29 26.43 -3.41
C LEU A 856 -17.55 27.31 -3.38
N VAL A 857 -17.44 28.59 -3.74
CA VAL A 857 -18.54 29.57 -3.62
C VAL A 857 -19.37 29.65 -4.89
N ASN A 858 -18.71 29.54 -6.04
CA ASN A 858 -19.32 29.62 -7.36
C ASN A 858 -18.50 28.82 -8.39
N ILE A 859 -19.18 28.31 -9.42
CA ILE A 859 -18.54 27.69 -10.58
C ILE A 859 -19.28 28.02 -11.88
N GLU A 860 -18.52 28.06 -12.97
CA GLU A 860 -19.00 28.24 -14.33
C GLU A 860 -18.61 26.98 -15.12
N ILE A 861 -19.63 26.30 -15.66
CA ILE A 861 -19.49 25.07 -16.44
C ILE A 861 -19.41 25.47 -17.93
N PRO A 862 -18.32 25.15 -18.65
CA PRO A 862 -18.09 25.61 -20.02
C PRO A 862 -19.12 25.18 -21.05
N GLU A 863 -19.14 25.85 -22.20
CA GLU A 863 -20.14 25.64 -23.26
C GLU A 863 -20.09 24.23 -23.88
N ASN A 864 -18.93 23.54 -23.84
CA ASN A 864 -18.76 22.21 -24.42
C ASN A 864 -19.02 21.03 -23.46
N VAL A 865 -19.32 21.28 -22.18
CA VAL A 865 -19.59 20.18 -21.22
C VAL A 865 -20.95 19.56 -21.52
N VAL A 866 -20.97 18.25 -21.79
CA VAL A 866 -22.20 17.49 -22.10
C VAL A 866 -22.72 16.71 -20.89
N LEU A 867 -21.80 16.18 -20.05
CA LEU A 867 -22.13 15.30 -18.94
C LEU A 867 -21.38 15.71 -17.66
N ILE A 868 -22.12 15.77 -16.55
CA ILE A 868 -21.58 15.85 -15.19
C ILE A 868 -21.93 14.54 -14.47
N GLU A 869 -20.93 13.77 -14.05
CA GLU A 869 -21.14 12.46 -13.41
C GLU A 869 -21.54 12.54 -11.93
N ASN A 870 -21.73 11.37 -11.31
CA ASN A 870 -22.21 11.25 -9.93
C ASN A 870 -21.26 11.94 -8.93
N ARG A 871 -21.81 12.49 -7.84
CA ARG A 871 -21.04 13.12 -6.76
C ARG A 871 -20.05 14.23 -7.18
N ALA A 872 -20.15 14.77 -8.40
CA ALA A 872 -19.13 15.66 -8.95
C ALA A 872 -18.87 16.90 -8.07
N PHE A 873 -19.89 17.38 -7.35
CA PHE A 873 -19.85 18.49 -6.39
C PHE A 873 -20.45 18.08 -5.03
N LEU A 874 -20.36 16.79 -4.65
CA LEU A 874 -20.80 16.32 -3.34
C LEU A 874 -20.09 17.11 -2.22
N ASN A 875 -20.87 17.54 -1.22
CA ASN A 875 -20.41 18.28 -0.05
C ASN A 875 -19.73 19.63 -0.39
N CYS A 876 -20.03 20.23 -1.54
CA CYS A 876 -19.68 21.62 -1.86
C CYS A 876 -20.56 22.63 -1.08
N ILE A 877 -20.52 22.60 0.25
CA ILE A 877 -21.45 23.32 1.14
C ILE A 877 -21.54 24.84 0.89
N SER A 878 -20.46 25.49 0.44
CA SER A 878 -20.45 26.93 0.12
C SER A 878 -21.03 27.28 -1.26
N LEU A 879 -21.37 26.30 -2.09
CA LEU A 879 -21.69 26.52 -3.51
C LEU A 879 -23.03 27.24 -3.64
N SER A 880 -22.96 28.54 -3.93
CA SER A 880 -24.08 29.48 -3.87
C SER A 880 -24.63 29.85 -5.25
N LYS A 881 -23.82 29.70 -6.30
CA LYS A 881 -24.16 29.94 -7.71
C LYS A 881 -23.47 28.92 -8.61
N ILE A 882 -24.23 28.27 -9.48
CA ILE A 882 -23.72 27.50 -10.61
C ILE A 882 -24.18 28.20 -11.90
N THR A 883 -23.31 28.28 -12.91
CA THR A 883 -23.67 28.79 -14.25
C THR A 883 -23.39 27.68 -15.25
N PHE A 884 -24.37 27.29 -16.07
CA PHE A 884 -24.23 26.18 -17.01
C PHE A 884 -24.04 26.65 -18.46
N GLY A 885 -23.14 25.98 -19.19
CA GLY A 885 -23.06 26.03 -20.64
C GLY A 885 -24.26 25.37 -21.33
N LYS A 886 -24.52 25.74 -22.58
CA LYS A 886 -25.73 25.38 -23.34
C LYS A 886 -25.74 23.96 -23.91
N SER A 887 -24.70 23.16 -23.67
CA SER A 887 -24.60 21.77 -24.15
C SER A 887 -24.74 20.72 -23.04
N VAL A 888 -24.95 21.12 -21.77
CA VAL A 888 -25.10 20.16 -20.67
C VAL A 888 -26.39 19.37 -20.86
N GLU A 889 -26.29 18.09 -21.21
CA GLU A 889 -27.44 17.21 -21.49
C GLU A 889 -27.93 16.46 -20.25
N SER A 890 -27.05 16.16 -19.29
CA SER A 890 -27.41 15.34 -18.13
C SER A 890 -26.57 15.57 -16.87
N LEU A 891 -27.23 15.40 -15.72
CA LEU A 891 -26.66 15.53 -14.37
C LEU A 891 -26.72 14.19 -13.62
N GLY A 892 -25.57 13.77 -13.07
CA GLY A 892 -25.39 12.51 -12.35
C GLY A 892 -26.07 12.44 -10.98
N GLY A 893 -26.11 11.22 -10.41
CA GLY A 893 -26.69 10.99 -9.10
C GLY A 893 -25.87 11.64 -7.99
N PHE A 894 -26.53 12.24 -6.99
CA PHE A 894 -25.87 12.94 -5.89
C PHE A 894 -24.93 14.10 -6.34
N CYS A 895 -25.07 14.59 -7.57
CA CYS A 895 -24.10 15.49 -8.20
C CYS A 895 -23.84 16.79 -7.41
N PHE A 896 -24.89 17.39 -6.84
CA PHE A 896 -24.84 18.58 -5.99
C PHE A 896 -25.45 18.32 -4.61
N GLU A 897 -25.36 17.08 -4.11
CA GLU A 897 -25.82 16.74 -2.77
C GLU A 897 -25.05 17.55 -1.70
N ASN A 898 -25.77 18.00 -0.67
CA ASN A 898 -25.28 18.89 0.38
C ASN A 898 -24.71 20.25 -0.11
N CYS A 899 -25.09 20.74 -1.29
CA CYS A 899 -24.80 22.12 -1.73
C CYS A 899 -25.71 23.14 -0.99
N VAL A 900 -25.64 23.17 0.35
CA VAL A 900 -26.58 23.89 1.23
C VAL A 900 -26.65 25.40 0.99
N SER A 901 -25.62 26.03 0.43
CA SER A 901 -25.64 27.47 0.12
C SER A 901 -26.38 27.85 -1.17
N LEU A 902 -26.75 26.87 -2.01
CA LEU A 902 -27.40 27.11 -3.29
C LEU A 902 -28.83 27.62 -3.07
N ARG A 903 -29.13 28.84 -3.52
CA ARG A 903 -30.45 29.48 -3.33
C ARG A 903 -31.35 29.42 -4.56
N GLU A 904 -30.73 29.37 -5.73
CA GLU A 904 -31.37 29.46 -7.03
C GLU A 904 -30.54 28.68 -8.04
N ILE A 905 -31.20 27.96 -8.95
CA ILE A 905 -30.55 27.27 -10.06
C ILE A 905 -31.32 27.49 -11.37
N GLU A 906 -30.59 27.86 -12.41
CA GLU A 906 -31.10 27.99 -13.78
C GLU A 906 -30.54 26.82 -14.61
N LEU A 907 -31.44 25.98 -15.11
CA LEU A 907 -31.13 24.74 -15.83
C LEU A 907 -31.40 24.97 -17.33
N PRO A 908 -30.36 24.89 -18.19
CA PRO A 908 -30.46 25.24 -19.60
C PRO A 908 -31.34 24.24 -20.37
N GLN A 909 -31.88 24.72 -21.51
CA GLN A 909 -32.75 23.97 -22.41
C GLN A 909 -32.19 22.64 -22.94
N SER A 910 -30.88 22.38 -22.78
CA SER A 910 -30.21 21.16 -23.19
C SER A 910 -30.38 20.00 -22.22
N ILE A 911 -30.68 20.26 -20.93
CA ILE A 911 -30.78 19.19 -19.93
C ILE A 911 -32.00 18.34 -20.23
N THR A 912 -31.76 17.06 -20.51
CA THR A 912 -32.81 16.06 -20.78
C THR A 912 -33.06 15.13 -19.58
N SER A 913 -32.06 14.93 -18.72
CA SER A 913 -32.13 14.00 -17.58
C SER A 913 -31.38 14.49 -16.35
N ILE A 914 -32.01 14.33 -15.18
CA ILE A 914 -31.44 14.60 -13.86
C ILE A 914 -31.61 13.35 -12.99
N GLN A 915 -30.51 12.80 -12.49
CA GLN A 915 -30.52 11.53 -11.75
C GLN A 915 -30.87 11.70 -10.26
N SER A 916 -30.99 10.57 -9.56
CA SER A 916 -31.42 10.50 -8.15
C SER A 916 -30.56 11.33 -7.21
N CYS A 917 -31.22 11.97 -6.22
CA CYS A 917 -30.58 12.83 -5.21
C CYS A 917 -29.71 13.97 -5.77
N CYS A 918 -29.83 14.37 -7.04
CA CYS A 918 -28.94 15.35 -7.67
C CYS A 918 -28.82 16.68 -6.89
N PHE A 919 -29.88 17.13 -6.22
CA PHE A 919 -29.87 18.31 -5.35
C PHE A 919 -30.31 17.99 -3.91
N LYS A 920 -30.08 16.76 -3.44
CA LYS A 920 -30.46 16.35 -2.08
C LYS A 920 -29.80 17.26 -1.04
N ASN A 921 -30.59 17.68 -0.05
CA ASN A 921 -30.18 18.60 1.02
C ASN A 921 -29.54 19.92 0.50
N CYS A 922 -29.98 20.42 -0.66
CA CYS A 922 -29.80 21.83 -1.01
C CYS A 922 -30.80 22.68 -0.19
N SER A 923 -30.62 22.72 1.14
CA SER A 923 -31.64 23.18 2.09
C SER A 923 -32.10 24.64 1.91
N ASN A 924 -31.22 25.54 1.42
CA ASN A 924 -31.57 26.92 1.06
C ASN A 924 -32.13 27.10 -0.37
N LEU A 925 -32.26 26.03 -1.17
CA LEU A 925 -32.70 26.11 -2.57
C LEU A 925 -34.17 26.53 -2.63
N LYS A 926 -34.39 27.82 -2.89
CA LYS A 926 -35.72 28.43 -2.91
C LYS A 926 -36.37 28.34 -4.28
N ARG A 927 -35.57 28.54 -5.34
CA ARG A 927 -36.02 28.65 -6.73
C ARG A 927 -35.32 27.67 -7.66
N VAL A 928 -36.10 26.99 -8.50
CA VAL A 928 -35.61 26.23 -9.66
C VAL A 928 -36.21 26.84 -10.93
N ILE A 929 -35.36 27.13 -11.91
CA ILE A 929 -35.72 27.67 -13.21
C ILE A 929 -35.35 26.64 -14.29
N PHE A 930 -36.33 26.19 -15.06
CA PHE A 930 -36.11 25.44 -16.31
C PHE A 930 -36.30 26.41 -17.49
N ASP A 931 -35.31 26.51 -18.38
CA ASP A 931 -35.42 27.35 -19.59
C ASP A 931 -36.46 26.80 -20.59
N ALA A 932 -36.54 25.47 -20.69
CA ALA A 932 -37.50 24.73 -21.51
C ALA A 932 -38.48 23.93 -20.61
N ASP A 933 -39.07 22.87 -21.16
CA ASP A 933 -39.88 21.91 -20.40
C ASP A 933 -39.08 21.20 -19.30
N VAL A 934 -39.81 20.58 -18.36
CA VAL A 934 -39.24 19.84 -17.23
C VAL A 934 -38.50 18.58 -17.72
N PRO A 935 -37.21 18.39 -17.38
CA PRO A 935 -36.44 17.22 -17.79
C PRO A 935 -36.87 15.94 -17.05
N LYS A 936 -36.34 14.80 -17.49
CA LYS A 936 -36.55 13.50 -16.83
C LYS A 936 -35.82 13.45 -15.49
N CYS A 937 -36.53 13.70 -14.40
CA CYS A 937 -36.02 13.68 -13.03
C CYS A 937 -36.36 12.37 -12.28
N SER A 938 -35.56 12.03 -11.26
CA SER A 938 -35.93 11.05 -10.23
C SER A 938 -36.84 11.66 -9.15
N TYR A 939 -37.68 10.85 -8.49
CA TYR A 939 -38.63 11.32 -7.47
C TYR A 939 -37.99 11.98 -6.23
N ASN A 940 -36.70 11.74 -5.98
CA ASN A 940 -35.92 12.29 -4.88
C ASN A 940 -34.86 13.32 -5.34
N THR A 941 -35.04 13.91 -6.53
CA THR A 941 -34.10 14.93 -7.08
C THR A 941 -33.91 16.12 -6.13
N PHE A 942 -34.98 16.53 -5.44
CA PHE A 942 -35.02 17.66 -4.50
C PHE A 942 -35.40 17.21 -3.07
N GLU A 943 -34.92 16.03 -2.66
CA GLU A 943 -35.07 15.55 -1.28
C GLU A 943 -34.38 16.52 -0.30
N GLU A 944 -34.95 16.75 0.88
CA GLU A 944 -34.46 17.73 1.89
C GLU A 944 -34.28 19.20 1.41
N CYS A 945 -34.79 19.59 0.24
CA CYS A 945 -34.78 20.99 -0.24
C CYS A 945 -35.83 21.87 0.48
N ILE A 946 -35.75 22.01 1.81
CA ILE A 946 -36.80 22.56 2.68
C ILE A 946 -37.27 23.99 2.34
N SER A 947 -36.46 24.81 1.66
CA SER A 947 -36.80 26.18 1.25
C SER A 947 -37.59 26.28 -0.08
N LEU A 948 -37.75 25.16 -0.80
CA LEU A 948 -38.21 25.15 -2.18
C LEU A 948 -39.68 25.61 -2.31
N SER A 949 -39.87 26.78 -2.92
CA SER A 949 -41.13 27.54 -2.91
C SER A 949 -41.42 28.27 -4.23
N GLU A 950 -40.52 28.17 -5.21
CA GLU A 950 -40.65 28.81 -6.52
C GLU A 950 -40.15 27.89 -7.65
N PHE A 951 -41.03 27.53 -8.59
CA PHE A 951 -40.64 26.93 -9.87
C PHE A 951 -40.93 27.90 -11.01
N TYR A 952 -40.02 27.96 -11.98
CA TYR A 952 -40.21 28.68 -13.24
C TYR A 952 -39.97 27.72 -14.41
N ILE A 953 -40.84 27.80 -15.43
CA ILE A 953 -40.73 27.05 -16.68
C ILE A 953 -40.81 28.08 -17.82
N SER A 954 -39.81 28.11 -18.70
CA SER A 954 -39.62 29.14 -19.73
C SER A 954 -39.86 30.56 -19.21
N LYS A 955 -39.20 30.85 -18.06
CA LYS A 955 -39.18 32.13 -17.34
C LYS A 955 -40.54 32.62 -16.82
N LYS A 956 -41.57 31.76 -16.77
CA LYS A 956 -42.86 32.01 -16.11
C LYS A 956 -42.94 31.22 -14.80
N ARG A 957 -43.34 31.86 -13.70
CA ARG A 957 -43.58 31.15 -12.41
C ARG A 957 -44.78 30.22 -12.57
N VAL A 958 -44.65 28.97 -12.11
CA VAL A 958 -45.73 27.98 -12.13
C VAL A 958 -46.19 27.61 -10.73
N THR A 959 -47.49 27.34 -10.58
CA THR A 959 -48.13 26.83 -9.35
C THR A 959 -48.48 25.35 -9.45
N GLU A 960 -48.15 24.70 -10.56
CA GLU A 960 -48.37 23.28 -10.80
C GLU A 960 -47.17 22.71 -11.56
N ILE A 961 -46.74 21.50 -11.20
CA ILE A 961 -45.56 20.82 -11.76
C ILE A 961 -45.84 19.36 -12.10
N THR A 962 -45.08 18.83 -13.07
CA THR A 962 -45.16 17.44 -13.55
C THR A 962 -43.94 16.59 -13.19
N LEU A 963 -42.93 17.15 -12.50
CA LEU A 963 -41.80 16.35 -12.03
C LEU A 963 -42.23 15.36 -10.93
N PRO A 964 -41.70 14.12 -10.93
CA PRO A 964 -42.02 13.14 -9.90
C PRO A 964 -41.48 13.58 -8.54
N VAL A 965 -42.27 13.38 -7.47
CA VAL A 965 -41.92 13.75 -6.09
C VAL A 965 -42.40 12.70 -5.08
N THR A 966 -41.75 12.58 -3.92
CA THR A 966 -42.29 11.80 -2.78
C THR A 966 -43.48 12.51 -2.11
N CYS A 967 -44.23 11.83 -1.23
CA CYS A 967 -45.32 12.49 -0.49
C CYS A 967 -44.80 13.61 0.41
N ALA A 968 -43.63 13.44 1.04
CA ALA A 968 -42.98 14.48 1.85
C ALA A 968 -42.68 15.76 1.04
N ILE A 969 -42.09 15.63 -0.15
CA ILE A 969 -41.79 16.76 -1.04
C ILE A 969 -43.10 17.41 -1.53
N ASN A 970 -44.13 16.62 -1.87
CA ASN A 970 -45.44 17.14 -2.27
C ASN A 970 -46.09 17.98 -1.16
N GLU A 971 -46.06 17.54 0.10
CA GLU A 971 -46.63 18.30 1.22
C GLU A 971 -45.87 19.62 1.49
N MET A 972 -44.54 19.61 1.35
CA MET A 972 -43.72 20.83 1.42
C MET A 972 -44.12 21.82 0.32
N LEU A 973 -44.20 21.37 -0.93
CA LEU A 973 -44.58 22.21 -2.07
C LEU A 973 -46.01 22.74 -1.96
N ARG A 974 -46.95 21.91 -1.46
CA ARG A 974 -48.35 22.30 -1.24
C ARG A 974 -48.49 23.44 -0.23
N LYS A 975 -47.68 23.44 0.84
CA LYS A 975 -47.61 24.55 1.81
C LYS A 975 -47.14 25.86 1.17
N ASN A 976 -46.29 25.77 0.15
CA ASN A 976 -45.79 26.91 -0.64
C ASN A 976 -46.68 27.27 -1.86
N GLY A 977 -47.86 26.66 -2.00
CA GLY A 977 -48.81 26.95 -3.08
C GLY A 977 -48.46 26.32 -4.43
N ILE A 978 -47.69 25.23 -4.43
CA ILE A 978 -47.32 24.46 -5.63
C ILE A 978 -47.92 23.05 -5.55
N GLN A 979 -48.65 22.63 -6.58
CA GLN A 979 -49.24 21.31 -6.69
C GLN A 979 -48.40 20.40 -7.60
N SER A 980 -48.04 19.18 -7.17
CA SER A 980 -47.50 18.17 -8.09
C SER A 980 -48.60 17.29 -8.68
N LYS A 981 -48.49 16.99 -9.97
CA LYS A 981 -49.31 15.99 -10.68
C LYS A 981 -48.79 14.56 -10.54
N ASN A 982 -47.53 14.38 -10.15
CA ASN A 982 -46.84 13.08 -10.17
C ASN A 982 -46.24 12.76 -8.79
N VAL A 983 -47.08 12.30 -7.85
CA VAL A 983 -46.64 11.86 -6.52
C VAL A 983 -46.36 10.35 -6.51
N VAL A 984 -45.15 10.00 -6.09
CA VAL A 984 -44.60 8.64 -6.01
C VAL A 984 -44.52 8.23 -4.54
N PHE A 985 -45.24 7.18 -4.15
CA PHE A 985 -45.23 6.66 -2.78
C PHE A 985 -44.01 5.75 -2.58
N VAL A 986 -43.07 6.14 -1.73
CA VAL A 986 -41.81 5.41 -1.49
C VAL A 986 -41.78 4.76 -0.10
N LYS A 987 -40.71 4.01 0.24
CA LYS A 987 -40.66 3.27 1.52
C LYS A 987 -40.78 4.17 2.75
N THR A 988 -40.15 5.35 2.75
CA THR A 988 -40.26 6.33 3.84
C THR A 988 -41.68 6.90 4.00
N ASP A 989 -42.45 6.99 2.91
CA ASP A 989 -43.84 7.43 2.97
C ASP A 989 -44.76 6.39 3.65
N VAL A 990 -44.37 5.11 3.71
CA VAL A 990 -45.15 4.02 4.35
C VAL A 990 -45.34 4.26 5.85
N GLU A 991 -44.34 4.86 6.52
CA GLU A 991 -44.34 5.04 7.97
C GLU A 991 -45.01 6.35 8.40
N VAL A 992 -45.13 7.33 7.48
CA VAL A 992 -45.62 8.69 7.75
C VAL A 992 -46.98 9.00 7.11
N TYR A 993 -47.24 8.46 5.91
CA TYR A 993 -48.39 8.83 5.07
C TYR A 993 -49.33 7.66 4.71
N LEU A 994 -49.01 6.41 5.07
CA LEU A 994 -49.96 5.31 4.97
C LEU A 994 -51.00 5.42 6.08
N ARG A 995 -52.27 5.66 5.72
CA ARG A 995 -53.36 5.59 6.69
C ARG A 995 -53.65 4.13 7.02
N ILE A 996 -53.70 3.78 8.31
CA ILE A 996 -54.09 2.44 8.77
C ILE A 996 -55.47 2.52 9.43
N ASP A 997 -56.48 1.95 8.77
CA ASP A 997 -57.82 1.76 9.31
C ASP A 997 -58.00 0.34 9.87
N TYR A 998 -59.00 0.13 10.72
CA TYR A 998 -59.35 -1.18 11.29
C TYR A 998 -60.77 -1.58 10.90
N GLU A 999 -60.91 -2.64 10.10
CA GLU A 999 -62.20 -3.12 9.57
C GLU A 999 -62.28 -4.64 9.69
N ASN A 1000 -63.38 -5.15 10.25
CA ASN A 1000 -63.64 -6.59 10.42
C ASN A 1000 -62.49 -7.39 11.08
N GLY A 1001 -61.72 -6.74 11.97
CA GLY A 1001 -60.58 -7.33 12.66
C GLY A 1001 -59.25 -7.32 11.89
N LYS A 1002 -59.20 -6.73 10.69
CA LYS A 1002 -57.98 -6.53 9.89
C LYS A 1002 -57.54 -5.07 9.88
N LYS A 1003 -56.23 -4.85 9.73
CA LYS A 1003 -55.59 -3.56 9.45
C LYS A 1003 -55.53 -3.33 7.95
N ILE A 1004 -56.15 -2.25 7.48
CA ILE A 1004 -56.16 -1.85 6.06
C ILE A 1004 -55.26 -0.63 5.89
N GLY A 1005 -54.19 -0.79 5.10
CA GLY A 1005 -53.33 0.32 4.66
C GLY A 1005 -53.90 1.01 3.42
N ARG A 1006 -54.32 2.27 3.54
CA ARG A 1006 -54.83 3.11 2.44
C ARG A 1006 -53.78 4.18 2.08
N LEU A 1007 -53.41 4.26 0.79
CA LEU A 1007 -52.50 5.30 0.30
C LEU A 1007 -53.24 6.65 0.11
N PRO A 1008 -52.54 7.80 0.17
CA PRO A 1008 -53.12 9.10 -0.16
C PRO A 1008 -53.69 9.15 -1.60
N GLU A 1009 -54.85 9.77 -1.79
CA GLU A 1009 -55.58 9.76 -3.08
C GLU A 1009 -54.79 10.36 -4.25
N ASN A 1010 -53.83 11.26 -3.97
CA ASN A 1010 -53.01 11.96 -4.96
C ASN A 1010 -51.76 11.17 -5.43
N VAL A 1011 -51.51 9.96 -4.90
CA VAL A 1011 -50.45 9.07 -5.39
C VAL A 1011 -50.80 8.56 -6.80
N VAL A 1012 -49.80 8.57 -7.70
CA VAL A 1012 -49.91 8.02 -9.06
C VAL A 1012 -48.92 6.88 -9.36
N GLU A 1013 -47.90 6.67 -8.51
CA GLU A 1013 -46.91 5.59 -8.66
C GLU A 1013 -46.52 5.02 -7.28
N ILE A 1014 -46.24 3.72 -7.21
CA ILE A 1014 -45.64 3.06 -6.04
C ILE A 1014 -44.18 2.71 -6.36
N GLY A 1015 -43.24 3.25 -5.59
CA GLY A 1015 -41.81 3.11 -5.82
C GLY A 1015 -41.24 1.70 -5.61
N ASN A 1016 -40.04 1.49 -6.14
CA ASN A 1016 -39.32 0.22 -5.97
C ASN A 1016 -39.06 -0.09 -4.49
N ASN A 1017 -39.26 -1.34 -4.06
CA ASN A 1017 -39.15 -1.78 -2.66
C ASN A 1017 -40.07 -1.05 -1.63
N CYS A 1018 -41.07 -0.27 -2.05
CA CYS A 1018 -41.87 0.58 -1.15
C CYS A 1018 -42.37 -0.14 0.13
N PHE A 1019 -43.17 -1.19 0.01
CA PHE A 1019 -43.69 -1.97 1.14
C PHE A 1019 -42.79 -3.17 1.50
N ARG A 1020 -41.54 -3.24 1.04
CA ARG A 1020 -40.67 -4.42 1.22
C ARG A 1020 -40.42 -4.71 2.71
N GLY A 1021 -40.81 -5.89 3.16
CA GLY A 1021 -40.69 -6.31 4.56
C GLY A 1021 -41.76 -5.76 5.51
N CYS A 1022 -42.71 -4.94 5.05
CA CYS A 1022 -43.79 -4.40 5.88
C CYS A 1022 -44.74 -5.52 6.36
N LYS A 1023 -44.97 -5.62 7.67
CA LYS A 1023 -45.89 -6.60 8.29
C LYS A 1023 -46.91 -5.93 9.22
N ASN A 1024 -47.05 -4.61 9.13
CA ASN A 1024 -47.87 -3.81 10.04
C ASN A 1024 -49.33 -3.66 9.59
N VAL A 1025 -49.68 -4.14 8.39
CA VAL A 1025 -51.02 -4.13 7.78
C VAL A 1025 -51.34 -5.50 7.18
N ASP A 1026 -52.60 -5.91 7.23
CA ASP A 1026 -53.07 -7.21 6.73
C ASP A 1026 -53.53 -7.15 5.25
N VAL A 1027 -53.95 -5.96 4.82
CA VAL A 1027 -54.45 -5.64 3.47
C VAL A 1027 -53.92 -4.25 3.08
N ILE A 1028 -53.58 -4.05 1.81
CA ILE A 1028 -53.29 -2.72 1.26
C ILE A 1028 -54.27 -2.41 0.12
N GLU A 1029 -54.90 -1.24 0.17
CA GLU A 1029 -55.80 -0.74 -0.89
C GLU A 1029 -55.07 0.29 -1.77
N ILE A 1030 -55.06 0.02 -3.08
CA ILE A 1030 -54.44 0.85 -4.11
C ILE A 1030 -55.53 1.65 -4.83
N HIS A 1031 -55.52 2.97 -4.60
CA HIS A 1031 -56.47 3.90 -5.20
C HIS A 1031 -56.33 3.96 -6.73
N LYS A 1032 -57.45 4.13 -7.43
CA LYS A 1032 -57.58 4.19 -8.91
C LYS A 1032 -56.69 5.22 -9.64
N ASN A 1033 -56.05 6.13 -8.90
CA ASN A 1033 -55.13 7.12 -9.48
C ASN A 1033 -53.72 6.55 -9.72
N VAL A 1034 -53.38 5.41 -9.11
CA VAL A 1034 -52.07 4.75 -9.24
C VAL A 1034 -51.96 4.05 -10.60
N LYS A 1035 -51.05 4.54 -11.45
CA LYS A 1035 -50.83 4.06 -12.83
C LYS A 1035 -49.72 3.02 -12.94
N CYS A 1036 -48.82 2.94 -11.96
CA CYS A 1036 -47.68 2.03 -12.00
C CYS A 1036 -47.22 1.55 -10.61
N VAL A 1037 -46.69 0.32 -10.57
CA VAL A 1037 -46.14 -0.32 -9.37
C VAL A 1037 -44.72 -0.84 -9.67
N GLY A 1038 -43.75 -0.36 -8.88
CA GLY A 1038 -42.34 -0.65 -9.01
C GLY A 1038 -41.92 -2.09 -8.71
N ARG A 1039 -40.66 -2.39 -9.00
CA ARG A 1039 -40.02 -3.68 -8.75
C ARG A 1039 -39.78 -3.89 -7.24
N PHE A 1040 -39.99 -5.11 -6.79
CA PHE A 1040 -39.91 -5.57 -5.40
C PHE A 1040 -40.80 -4.79 -4.42
N ALA A 1041 -41.80 -4.03 -4.90
CA ALA A 1041 -42.66 -3.17 -4.09
C ALA A 1041 -43.32 -3.90 -2.90
N PHE A 1042 -43.67 -5.17 -3.04
CA PHE A 1042 -44.30 -6.01 -2.01
C PHE A 1042 -43.44 -7.24 -1.63
N TYR A 1043 -42.13 -7.19 -1.84
CA TYR A 1043 -41.25 -8.32 -1.54
C TYR A 1043 -41.21 -8.61 -0.02
N ASN A 1044 -41.50 -9.86 0.36
CA ASN A 1044 -41.50 -10.33 1.76
C ASN A 1044 -42.38 -9.50 2.73
N SER A 1045 -43.49 -8.94 2.24
CA SER A 1045 -44.48 -8.22 3.05
C SER A 1045 -45.84 -8.89 3.07
N ILE A 1046 -46.68 -8.59 2.07
CA ILE A 1046 -48.04 -9.15 1.95
C ILE A 1046 -48.24 -9.89 0.64
N ASP A 1047 -49.11 -10.90 0.68
CA ASP A 1047 -49.48 -11.69 -0.49
C ASP A 1047 -50.29 -10.85 -1.51
N ILE A 1048 -50.17 -11.20 -2.79
CA ILE A 1048 -50.86 -10.50 -3.90
C ILE A 1048 -52.39 -10.50 -3.74
N ASN A 1049 -52.99 -11.52 -3.12
CA ASN A 1049 -54.42 -11.59 -2.86
C ASN A 1049 -54.89 -10.58 -1.78
N ASN A 1050 -53.95 -9.98 -1.03
CA ASN A 1050 -54.22 -8.93 -0.04
C ASN A 1050 -53.86 -7.51 -0.54
N VAL A 1051 -53.53 -7.34 -1.84
CA VAL A 1051 -53.38 -6.03 -2.48
C VAL A 1051 -54.61 -5.76 -3.36
N LEU A 1052 -55.50 -4.88 -2.88
CA LEU A 1052 -56.77 -4.58 -3.54
C LEU A 1052 -56.63 -3.34 -4.43
N PHE A 1053 -56.63 -3.53 -5.75
CA PHE A 1053 -56.63 -2.43 -6.72
C PHE A 1053 -58.07 -1.98 -7.00
N MET A 1054 -58.37 -0.70 -6.77
CA MET A 1054 -59.70 -0.13 -7.03
C MET A 1054 -60.04 -0.04 -8.53
N ASP A 1055 -59.02 0.04 -9.39
CA ASP A 1055 -59.12 -0.20 -10.83
C ASP A 1055 -57.82 -0.88 -11.32
N PRO A 1056 -57.81 -2.22 -11.48
CA PRO A 1056 -56.65 -2.93 -12.01
C PRO A 1056 -56.46 -2.77 -13.52
N THR A 1057 -57.41 -2.19 -14.26
CA THR A 1057 -57.33 -2.09 -15.73
C THR A 1057 -56.44 -0.96 -16.21
N THR A 1058 -56.18 0.04 -15.35
CA THR A 1058 -55.34 1.21 -15.64
C THR A 1058 -53.97 1.19 -14.93
N THR A 1059 -53.70 0.19 -14.07
CA THR A 1059 -52.44 0.07 -13.32
C THR A 1059 -51.43 -0.88 -13.98
N THR A 1060 -50.25 -0.39 -14.34
CA THR A 1060 -49.13 -1.22 -14.87
C THR A 1060 -48.27 -1.78 -13.72
N ILE A 1061 -48.38 -3.08 -13.46
CA ILE A 1061 -47.64 -3.76 -12.36
C ILE A 1061 -46.34 -4.38 -12.89
N ASN A 1062 -45.20 -4.10 -12.26
CA ASN A 1062 -43.93 -4.73 -12.62
C ASN A 1062 -43.95 -6.25 -12.35
N SER A 1063 -43.42 -7.06 -13.29
CA SER A 1063 -43.42 -8.53 -13.19
C SER A 1063 -42.62 -9.11 -12.01
N ARG A 1064 -41.81 -8.29 -11.35
CA ARG A 1064 -41.11 -8.59 -10.09
C ARG A 1064 -41.58 -7.71 -8.92
N ALA A 1065 -42.81 -7.20 -8.92
CA ALA A 1065 -43.35 -6.44 -7.78
C ALA A 1065 -43.50 -7.30 -6.51
N PHE A 1066 -43.86 -8.58 -6.67
CA PHE A 1066 -44.13 -9.56 -5.61
C PHE A 1066 -43.13 -10.73 -5.56
N LYS A 1067 -42.13 -10.76 -6.45
CA LYS A 1067 -41.17 -11.87 -6.64
C LYS A 1067 -39.74 -11.38 -6.53
#